data_AF-A0A938M2R6-F1
#
_entry.id   AF-A0A938M2R6-F1
#
_cell.length_a   1.000
_cell.length_b   1.000
_cell.length_c   1.000
_cell.angle_alpha   90.00
_cell.angle_beta   90.00
_cell.angle_gamma   90.00
#
_symmetry.space_group_name_H-M   'P 1'
#
loop_
_entity.id
_entity.type
_entity.pdbx_description
1 polymer ?
#
loop_
_entity_poly.entity_id
_entity_poly.type
_entity_poly.pdbx_seq_one_letter_code
_entity_poly.pdbx_strand_id
1 'polypeptide(L)'
;MPARWAKEGAFHGVVVRELEPYHVQGQPSALGGWDVKGEEMRPSVGAAKDQPEVLTAPHYHPSLKLGKDATVSWTRPKMLSYCVVDPKELGSCELPKAEWWDGREWRPVPRPSPRSKGGGRMEVSFDPVATTALRVSGGEIKSVEAGLDAEGKAWFEAARASGFDVLGEAARKRSAANEPDYETVASLALPLDFLRGFIGRPDDDVETIVTWNGTLLQSLTLTGSAVKGQDRWFAFAVNGELPGGNPELADAKCLEGWLPGVELAWRPVRLWRIVREKAPAIAGGPNLLGEEPQQVGDSELRPPLQCNLTAFTTASGDKVYADLTRVEVTNPSEKAVKASLTLALGRRPNTMVFHRASEKGMPPANPCYLDPVPTGYQPGPDGASVRSAEGQVVAFADRRGEWGGTPLESHLTFQLDLKPRGKQAIRFVFPHLTAPVTDEKALAKLDFDKSLRLFRDYWAKEVTRGMRIHVPDERVNLIARNHLAQRLIIPDQSVSKYGTYFYEWPIGLEDWWPIIALAQWGYAAEAKRLAADIIDRYKKDLGGGHQGYRTGLGGMGGREVFALTGDEAWAKSVLPELKRKVEWTLSQRREPEQNPLGQGLLRKDTYGGDVHAPAFAAYGNMTCWRGMRDTAWVAERLGEKELAQTYRAEAAEYRRRIHEVFADKLLDKSTDLPFVPNAFEIGDPAKMDTHAGKFREREKPYPSLHQDLLGGYWNLFMGMALELDLFPAGSEPSRWVTDYMEQRGGVALGLARFMDGVDWHYGVGYLKTLLERGERAKFLTSYYGALAHGGSRSLLGTPEAARIWPTRVSNEALAAEFRVNVWNWTGYYEALSAAPGVALQLLRLMLVREGKDADGEYDGSLVLLSGIPRRWLEDGKEIAIENAPTHFGPISLTAKSRLAKKRVEVKLQLSDPPYGGPSRIVLHLPVPDGLKLQSAEVNGKPVKPLAKGVIAFPADSASLKVVAAF
;
A
#
# COMPACT_ATOMS: atom_id res chain seq x y z
N MET A 1 8.74 25.85 20.58
CA MET A 1 9.79 25.55 19.58
C MET A 1 10.01 26.79 18.72
N PRO A 2 11.25 27.21 18.40
CA PRO A 2 11.48 28.33 17.50
C PRO A 2 11.08 27.93 16.06
N ALA A 3 10.14 28.67 15.47
CA ALA A 3 9.47 28.41 14.19
C ALA A 3 10.36 28.36 12.93
N ARG A 4 11.69 28.44 13.04
CA ARG A 4 12.62 28.37 11.90
C ARG A 4 12.98 26.95 11.46
N TRP A 5 12.88 25.97 12.36
CA TRP A 5 13.27 24.58 12.09
C TRP A 5 12.18 23.77 11.39
N ALA A 6 10.94 24.30 11.34
CA ALA A 6 9.79 23.62 10.76
C ALA A 6 9.72 23.69 9.22
N LYS A 7 10.71 24.28 8.52
CA LYS A 7 10.63 24.49 7.07
C LYS A 7 11.49 23.55 6.22
N GLU A 8 12.49 22.87 6.78
CA GLU A 8 13.43 22.01 6.05
C GLU A 8 13.85 20.82 6.93
N GLY A 9 13.87 19.61 6.36
CA GLY A 9 14.31 18.37 7.04
C GLY A 9 15.64 17.86 6.50
N ALA A 10 16.48 17.27 7.35
CA ALA A 10 17.68 16.54 6.93
C ALA A 10 17.33 15.11 6.47
N PHE A 11 17.96 14.59 5.42
CA PHE A 11 17.77 13.22 4.94
C PHE A 11 19.10 12.54 4.59
N HIS A 12 19.16 11.22 4.77
CA HIS A 12 20.35 10.40 4.55
C HIS A 12 20.01 9.16 3.70
N GLY A 13 20.80 8.89 2.66
CA GLY A 13 20.62 7.74 1.76
C GLY A 13 21.91 6.94 1.55
N VAL A 14 21.82 5.63 1.32
CA VAL A 14 22.98 4.73 1.16
C VAL A 14 22.98 4.08 -0.21
N VAL A 15 24.10 4.17 -0.94
CA VAL A 15 24.31 3.60 -2.28
C VAL A 15 25.50 2.63 -2.25
N VAL A 16 25.36 1.47 -2.89
CA VAL A 16 26.44 0.47 -3.05
C VAL A 16 26.78 0.33 -4.53
N ARG A 17 28.06 0.37 -4.90
CA ARG A 17 28.49 0.21 -6.29
C ARG A 17 29.68 -0.75 -6.41
N GLU A 18 29.62 -1.63 -7.43
CA GLU A 18 30.75 -2.45 -7.86
C GLU A 18 31.65 -1.63 -8.82
N LEU A 19 32.96 -1.75 -8.68
CA LEU A 19 33.92 -0.81 -9.30
C LEU A 19 34.37 -1.21 -10.73
N GLU A 20 33.89 -2.32 -11.29
CA GLU A 20 34.18 -2.71 -12.68
C GLU A 20 33.15 -2.10 -13.67
N PRO A 21 33.56 -1.72 -14.90
CA PRO A 21 32.65 -1.15 -15.90
C PRO A 21 31.63 -2.18 -16.37
N TYR A 22 30.35 -1.80 -16.38
CA TYR A 22 29.30 -2.53 -17.10
C TYR A 22 29.63 -2.52 -18.59
N HIS A 23 29.87 -3.69 -19.19
CA HIS A 23 30.00 -3.82 -20.64
C HIS A 23 28.62 -3.87 -21.31
N VAL A 24 28.49 -3.09 -22.38
CA VAL A 24 27.33 -3.04 -23.28
C VAL A 24 27.48 -4.19 -24.28
N GLN A 25 26.53 -5.13 -24.28
CA GLN A 25 26.36 -6.08 -25.39
C GLN A 25 25.27 -5.58 -26.34
N GLY A 26 25.52 -5.80 -27.62
CA GLY A 26 24.79 -5.24 -28.77
C GLY A 26 23.32 -5.65 -28.90
N GLN A 27 22.68 -4.97 -29.86
CA GLN A 27 21.24 -4.87 -30.07
C GLN A 27 20.46 -6.19 -30.14
N PRO A 28 19.30 -6.26 -29.46
CA PRO A 28 18.20 -7.12 -29.92
C PRO A 28 16.79 -6.49 -29.82
N SER A 29 15.95 -6.84 -30.80
CA SER A 29 14.53 -6.49 -30.94
C SER A 29 13.56 -7.67 -30.72
N ALA A 30 12.44 -7.39 -30.05
CA ALA A 30 11.11 -8.03 -30.04
C ALA A 30 10.75 -9.20 -29.10
N LEU A 31 9.49 -9.13 -28.66
CA LEU A 31 8.76 -9.93 -27.65
C LEU A 31 8.30 -11.32 -28.08
N GLY A 32 8.24 -12.23 -27.11
CA GLY A 32 7.30 -13.38 -27.09
C GLY A 32 8.01 -14.73 -27.10
N GLY A 33 7.85 -15.50 -26.02
CA GLY A 33 8.41 -16.86 -25.87
C GLY A 33 9.95 -16.92 -25.82
N TRP A 34 10.49 -17.82 -25.00
CA TRP A 34 11.93 -18.11 -24.96
C TRP A 34 12.13 -19.54 -25.46
N ASP A 35 12.79 -19.78 -26.60
CA ASP A 35 13.15 -21.14 -27.05
C ASP A 35 14.61 -21.39 -26.65
N VAL A 36 14.85 -22.45 -25.89
CA VAL A 36 16.20 -22.82 -25.48
C VAL A 36 16.54 -24.19 -26.01
N LYS A 37 17.34 -24.27 -27.07
CA LYS A 37 17.83 -25.54 -27.61
C LYS A 37 19.31 -25.68 -27.30
N GLY A 38 19.67 -26.55 -26.36
CA GLY A 38 21.08 -26.78 -25.96
C GLY A 38 21.64 -25.65 -25.08
N GLU A 39 22.91 -25.28 -25.28
CA GLU A 39 23.61 -24.22 -24.51
C GLU A 39 23.30 -22.78 -24.99
N GLU A 40 22.49 -22.61 -26.04
CA GLU A 40 22.13 -21.30 -26.59
C GLU A 40 20.68 -20.89 -26.27
N MET A 41 20.48 -19.63 -25.86
CA MET A 41 19.17 -19.03 -25.59
C MET A 41 18.74 -18.08 -26.71
N ARG A 42 17.53 -18.26 -27.29
CA ARG A 42 16.99 -17.35 -28.33
C ARG A 42 15.50 -17.05 -28.13
N PRO A 43 15.01 -15.84 -28.45
CA PRO A 43 13.57 -15.56 -28.53
C PRO A 43 12.89 -16.43 -29.61
N SER A 44 11.68 -16.92 -29.37
CA SER A 44 10.97 -17.77 -30.34
C SER A 44 10.03 -16.95 -31.24
N VAL A 45 10.39 -16.73 -32.51
CA VAL A 45 9.55 -15.97 -33.45
C VAL A 45 8.57 -16.90 -34.17
N GLY A 46 7.28 -16.82 -33.83
CA GLY A 46 6.19 -17.38 -34.62
C GLY A 46 5.43 -16.28 -35.36
N ALA A 47 5.56 -16.21 -36.68
CA ALA A 47 4.86 -15.24 -37.52
C ALA A 47 3.34 -15.51 -37.59
N ALA A 48 2.58 -14.97 -36.63
CA ALA A 48 1.16 -14.72 -36.79
C ALA A 48 0.97 -13.26 -37.22
N LYS A 49 0.13 -13.02 -38.23
CA LYS A 49 -0.06 -11.74 -38.93
C LYS A 49 -0.72 -10.61 -38.11
N ASP A 50 -0.88 -10.79 -36.80
CA ASP A 50 -1.53 -9.85 -35.87
C ASP A 50 -0.55 -9.44 -34.75
N GLN A 51 0.59 -8.84 -35.11
CA GLN A 51 1.69 -8.68 -34.15
C GLN A 51 1.53 -7.55 -33.10
N PRO A 52 1.94 -7.81 -31.85
CA PRO A 52 1.94 -6.91 -30.69
C PRO A 52 3.16 -5.96 -30.63
N GLU A 53 2.96 -4.81 -29.98
CA GLU A 53 4.00 -3.83 -29.65
C GLU A 53 5.16 -4.43 -28.84
N VAL A 54 6.35 -3.91 -29.12
CA VAL A 54 7.69 -4.39 -28.80
C VAL A 54 7.99 -4.44 -27.28
N LEU A 55 8.42 -5.59 -26.75
CA LEU A 55 9.28 -5.67 -25.55
C LEU A 55 10.53 -6.50 -25.86
N THR A 56 11.70 -5.86 -25.85
CA THR A 56 12.95 -6.45 -25.36
C THR A 56 13.92 -5.32 -25.02
N ALA A 57 14.71 -5.51 -23.97
CA ALA A 57 16.02 -4.88 -23.82
C ALA A 57 17.02 -5.97 -23.38
N PRO A 58 18.32 -5.84 -23.66
CA PRO A 58 19.31 -6.89 -23.44
C PRO A 58 19.54 -7.30 -21.96
N HIS A 59 19.02 -6.56 -20.97
CA HIS A 59 19.19 -6.86 -19.54
C HIS A 59 18.19 -7.90 -18.96
N TYR A 60 17.46 -8.63 -19.81
CA TYR A 60 16.34 -9.48 -19.42
C TYR A 60 16.48 -10.98 -19.76
N HIS A 61 17.68 -11.44 -20.15
CA HIS A 61 17.91 -12.87 -20.41
C HIS A 61 17.67 -13.70 -19.14
N PRO A 62 16.83 -14.76 -19.18
CA PRO A 62 16.75 -15.71 -18.08
C PRO A 62 18.09 -16.41 -17.88
N SER A 63 18.45 -16.75 -16.65
CA SER A 63 19.43 -17.80 -16.38
C SER A 63 18.74 -19.16 -16.48
N LEU A 64 19.41 -20.13 -17.07
CA LEU A 64 18.87 -21.47 -17.29
C LEU A 64 19.80 -22.53 -16.70
N LYS A 65 19.21 -23.51 -16.03
CA LYS A 65 19.86 -24.75 -15.63
C LYS A 65 19.05 -25.92 -16.16
N LEU A 66 19.63 -26.74 -17.04
CA LEU A 66 19.00 -27.94 -17.61
C LEU A 66 19.38 -29.21 -16.82
N GLY A 67 18.63 -30.30 -17.01
CA GLY A 67 18.83 -31.56 -16.31
C GLY A 67 17.51 -32.20 -15.87
N LYS A 68 17.53 -32.97 -14.77
CA LYS A 68 16.32 -33.61 -14.22
C LYS A 68 15.32 -32.63 -13.60
N ASP A 69 15.84 -31.51 -13.08
CA ASP A 69 15.09 -30.40 -12.49
C ASP A 69 15.48 -29.11 -13.20
N ALA A 70 14.95 -28.92 -14.41
CA ALA A 70 15.28 -27.74 -15.20
C ALA A 70 14.72 -26.48 -14.53
N THR A 71 15.54 -25.44 -14.40
CA THR A 71 15.16 -24.17 -13.76
C THR A 71 15.45 -23.01 -14.70
N VAL A 72 14.44 -22.18 -14.94
CA VAL A 72 14.53 -20.89 -15.64
C VAL A 72 14.37 -19.79 -14.60
N SER A 73 15.25 -18.80 -14.55
CA SER A 73 15.18 -17.70 -13.58
C SER A 73 15.43 -16.34 -14.20
N TRP A 74 14.78 -15.29 -13.72
CA TRP A 74 14.88 -13.92 -14.21
C TRP A 74 15.30 -12.97 -13.08
N THR A 75 16.01 -11.90 -13.44
CA THR A 75 16.38 -10.81 -12.51
C THR A 75 15.18 -10.03 -11.99
N ARG A 76 14.03 -10.10 -12.69
CA ARG A 76 12.75 -9.48 -12.31
C ARG A 76 11.60 -10.45 -12.58
N PRO A 77 10.52 -10.43 -11.77
CA PRO A 77 9.36 -11.31 -11.98
C PRO A 77 8.78 -11.21 -13.41
N LYS A 78 8.36 -12.34 -13.98
CA LYS A 78 7.71 -12.46 -15.29
C LYS A 78 6.34 -13.12 -15.17
N MET A 79 5.39 -12.69 -16.00
CA MET A 79 4.10 -13.36 -16.15
C MET A 79 4.25 -14.58 -17.04
N LEU A 80 3.83 -15.73 -16.56
CA LEU A 80 3.85 -16.99 -17.29
C LEU A 80 2.47 -17.65 -17.19
N SER A 81 1.94 -18.17 -18.29
CA SER A 81 0.72 -18.99 -18.33
C SER A 81 0.95 -20.34 -19.01
N TYR A 82 2.17 -20.60 -19.49
CA TYR A 82 2.54 -21.92 -19.99
C TYR A 82 4.04 -22.16 -19.90
N CYS A 83 4.42 -23.44 -19.96
CA CYS A 83 5.75 -23.86 -20.36
C CYS A 83 5.70 -25.03 -21.35
N VAL A 84 6.67 -25.13 -22.25
CA VAL A 84 6.87 -26.26 -23.16
C VAL A 84 8.21 -26.89 -22.83
N VAL A 85 8.25 -28.20 -22.68
CA VAL A 85 9.48 -28.95 -22.43
C VAL A 85 9.74 -29.99 -23.50
N ASP A 86 11.02 -30.18 -23.81
CA ASP A 86 11.52 -31.25 -24.67
C ASP A 86 12.31 -32.28 -23.83
N PRO A 87 11.79 -33.50 -23.64
CA PRO A 87 12.48 -34.55 -22.90
C PRO A 87 13.62 -35.18 -23.72
N LYS A 88 14.69 -35.63 -23.04
CA LYS A 88 15.86 -36.22 -23.71
C LYS A 88 15.56 -37.57 -24.36
N GLU A 89 14.68 -38.36 -23.77
CA GLU A 89 14.19 -39.64 -24.27
C GLU A 89 12.66 -39.64 -24.36
N LEU A 90 12.14 -40.01 -25.53
CA LEU A 90 10.71 -40.14 -25.78
C LEU A 90 10.19 -41.41 -25.10
N GLY A 91 9.45 -41.25 -23.99
CA GLY A 91 8.75 -42.35 -23.30
C GLY A 91 9.08 -42.55 -21.81
N SER A 92 9.97 -41.75 -21.21
CA SER A 92 10.37 -41.90 -19.79
C SER A 92 9.80 -40.87 -18.81
N CYS A 93 9.06 -39.86 -19.29
CA CYS A 93 8.43 -38.86 -18.44
C CYS A 93 6.93 -39.15 -18.24
N GLU A 94 6.51 -39.36 -17.00
CA GLU A 94 5.16 -38.93 -16.59
C GLU A 94 5.01 -37.42 -16.87
N LEU A 95 3.77 -36.94 -16.99
CA LEU A 95 3.44 -35.54 -17.24
C LEU A 95 4.38 -34.58 -16.47
N PRO A 96 5.09 -33.64 -17.15
CA PRO A 96 6.07 -32.78 -16.49
C PRO A 96 5.41 -31.97 -15.37
N LYS A 97 6.04 -31.97 -14.20
CA LYS A 97 5.60 -31.19 -13.04
C LYS A 97 6.27 -29.82 -13.11
N ALA A 98 5.46 -28.80 -13.31
CA ALA A 98 5.89 -27.41 -13.27
C ALA A 98 5.61 -26.79 -11.90
N GLU A 99 6.59 -26.05 -11.39
CA GLU A 99 6.54 -25.30 -10.16
C GLU A 99 7.05 -23.87 -10.40
N TRP A 100 6.50 -22.89 -9.69
CA TRP A 100 6.94 -21.51 -9.73
C TRP A 100 7.51 -21.09 -8.38
N TRP A 101 8.46 -20.14 -8.40
CA TRP A 101 9.00 -19.52 -7.20
C TRP A 101 8.12 -18.36 -6.77
N ASP A 102 7.53 -18.44 -5.58
CA ASP A 102 6.63 -17.41 -5.04
C ASP A 102 7.36 -16.26 -4.32
N GLY A 103 8.70 -16.32 -4.28
CA GLY A 103 9.56 -15.42 -3.51
C GLY A 103 10.09 -16.04 -2.21
N ARG A 104 9.52 -17.16 -1.75
CA ARG A 104 9.91 -17.85 -0.51
C ARG A 104 10.14 -19.34 -0.68
N GLU A 105 9.27 -20.01 -1.42
CA GLU A 105 9.34 -21.44 -1.67
C GLU A 105 8.84 -21.80 -3.08
N TRP A 106 9.09 -23.05 -3.48
CA TRP A 106 8.59 -23.60 -4.73
C TRP A 106 7.16 -24.09 -4.57
N ARG A 107 6.27 -23.68 -5.47
CA ARG A 107 4.85 -24.03 -5.46
C ARG A 107 4.45 -24.70 -6.78
N PRO A 108 3.60 -25.73 -6.79
CA PRO A 108 3.02 -26.25 -8.03
C PRO A 108 2.31 -25.14 -8.83
N VAL A 109 2.41 -25.19 -10.16
CA VAL A 109 1.64 -24.26 -11.00
C VAL A 109 0.14 -24.51 -10.85
N PRO A 110 -0.69 -23.45 -10.83
CA PRO A 110 -2.14 -23.55 -10.66
C PRO A 110 -2.85 -24.12 -11.91
N ARG A 111 -3.77 -25.08 -11.72
CA ARG A 111 -4.58 -25.72 -12.77
C ARG A 111 -3.77 -26.12 -14.02
N PRO A 112 -2.73 -26.97 -13.87
CA PRO A 112 -1.94 -27.42 -15.01
C PRO A 112 -2.82 -28.20 -15.99
N SER A 113 -2.77 -27.82 -17.27
CA SER A 113 -3.39 -28.49 -18.40
C SER A 113 -2.30 -28.97 -19.34
N PRO A 114 -1.85 -30.23 -19.20
CA PRO A 114 -0.84 -30.78 -20.06
C PRO A 114 -1.40 -31.07 -21.46
N ARG A 115 -0.64 -30.74 -22.49
CA ARG A 115 -0.97 -30.97 -23.90
C ARG A 115 0.25 -31.51 -24.64
N SER A 116 0.06 -32.50 -25.51
CA SER A 116 1.12 -32.93 -26.42
C SER A 116 1.31 -31.88 -27.50
N LYS A 117 2.55 -31.40 -27.69
CA LYS A 117 2.95 -30.62 -28.86
C LYS A 117 3.61 -31.57 -29.87
N GLY A 118 3.48 -31.29 -31.17
CA GLY A 118 4.14 -32.07 -32.21
C GLY A 118 5.65 -32.15 -31.99
N GLY A 119 6.24 -33.31 -32.34
CA GLY A 119 7.69 -33.55 -32.24
C GLY A 119 8.18 -34.05 -30.87
N GLY A 120 7.31 -34.65 -30.04
CA GLY A 120 7.70 -35.21 -28.74
C GLY A 120 7.79 -34.22 -27.57
N ARG A 121 7.43 -32.96 -27.83
CA ARG A 121 7.39 -31.89 -26.82
C ARG A 121 6.09 -31.94 -26.02
N MET A 122 6.17 -31.52 -24.76
CA MET A 122 5.03 -31.46 -23.85
C MET A 122 4.82 -30.04 -23.39
N GLU A 123 3.61 -29.51 -23.56
CA GLU A 123 3.21 -28.21 -23.04
C GLU A 123 2.43 -28.42 -21.73
N VAL A 124 2.68 -27.58 -20.74
CA VAL A 124 1.85 -27.42 -19.55
C VAL A 124 1.35 -25.99 -19.56
N SER A 125 0.11 -25.78 -19.97
CA SER A 125 -0.59 -24.51 -19.75
C SER A 125 -1.07 -24.46 -18.30
N PHE A 126 -1.10 -23.29 -17.68
CA PHE A 126 -1.53 -23.11 -16.29
C PHE A 126 -2.14 -21.71 -16.11
N ASP A 127 -2.82 -21.49 -14.98
CA ASP A 127 -3.28 -20.13 -14.71
C ASP A 127 -2.09 -19.19 -14.61
N PRO A 128 -2.20 -17.96 -15.14
CA PRO A 128 -1.07 -17.04 -15.13
C PRO A 128 -0.51 -16.84 -13.72
N VAL A 129 0.81 -17.02 -13.58
CA VAL A 129 1.59 -16.75 -12.36
C VAL A 129 2.68 -15.74 -12.66
N ALA A 130 3.07 -14.97 -11.66
CA ALA A 130 4.20 -14.08 -11.79
C ALA A 130 5.36 -14.55 -10.93
N THR A 131 6.52 -14.79 -11.56
CA THR A 131 7.62 -15.45 -10.86
C THR A 131 8.98 -14.97 -11.34
N THR A 132 9.97 -14.96 -10.44
CA THR A 132 11.37 -14.82 -10.82
C THR A 132 11.99 -16.16 -11.20
N ALA A 133 11.32 -17.31 -10.99
CA ALA A 133 11.84 -18.59 -11.44
C ALA A 133 10.76 -19.65 -11.68
N LEU A 134 10.92 -20.45 -12.73
CA LEU A 134 10.11 -21.62 -13.05
C LEU A 134 10.98 -22.86 -12.99
N ARG A 135 10.52 -23.89 -12.28
CA ARG A 135 11.16 -25.21 -12.22
C ARG A 135 10.26 -26.23 -12.90
N VAL A 136 10.84 -27.07 -13.75
CA VAL A 136 10.14 -28.18 -14.38
C VAL A 136 10.91 -29.47 -14.09
N SER A 137 10.18 -30.49 -13.66
CA SER A 137 10.71 -31.82 -13.33
C SER A 137 9.88 -32.91 -14.02
N GLY A 138 10.45 -34.10 -14.16
CA GLY A 138 9.74 -35.23 -14.79
C GLY A 138 10.61 -36.13 -15.66
N GLY A 139 11.88 -35.79 -15.87
CA GLY A 139 12.87 -36.55 -16.62
C GLY A 139 14.02 -35.64 -17.05
N GLU A 140 14.93 -36.11 -17.89
CA GLU A 140 16.05 -35.27 -18.33
C GLU A 140 15.56 -34.29 -19.40
N ILE A 141 15.52 -32.99 -19.07
CA ILE A 141 14.94 -31.93 -19.91
C ILE A 141 16.05 -31.27 -20.75
N LYS A 142 15.85 -31.22 -22.07
CA LYS A 142 16.75 -30.58 -23.05
C LYS A 142 16.44 -29.11 -23.30
N SER A 143 15.17 -28.73 -23.20
CA SER A 143 14.70 -27.37 -23.42
C SER A 143 13.52 -27.02 -22.53
N VAL A 144 13.43 -25.76 -22.16
CA VAL A 144 12.25 -25.17 -21.52
C VAL A 144 11.92 -23.88 -22.24
N GLU A 145 10.72 -23.80 -22.78
CA GLU A 145 10.08 -22.57 -23.24
C GLU A 145 9.04 -22.15 -22.20
N ALA A 146 8.95 -20.86 -21.88
CA ALA A 146 7.93 -20.34 -20.97
C ALA A 146 7.50 -18.94 -21.41
N GLY A 147 6.21 -18.64 -21.25
CA GLY A 147 5.66 -17.36 -21.68
C GLY A 147 4.22 -17.13 -21.23
N LEU A 148 3.65 -16.02 -21.70
CA LEU A 148 2.24 -15.66 -21.56
C LEU A 148 1.56 -15.83 -22.92
N ASP A 149 0.51 -16.63 -22.98
CA ASP A 149 -0.28 -16.88 -24.18
C ASP A 149 -1.39 -15.82 -24.40
N ALA A 150 -2.00 -15.84 -25.59
CA ALA A 150 -3.05 -14.90 -25.97
C ALA A 150 -4.32 -15.06 -25.10
N GLU A 151 -4.64 -16.29 -24.70
CA GLU A 151 -5.78 -16.60 -23.82
C GLU A 151 -5.57 -15.99 -22.43
N GLY A 152 -4.38 -16.12 -21.85
CA GLY A 152 -4.02 -15.50 -20.58
C GLY A 152 -4.10 -13.97 -20.63
N LYS A 153 -3.59 -13.34 -21.70
CA LYS A 153 -3.71 -11.89 -21.89
C LYS A 153 -5.17 -11.43 -22.01
N ALA A 154 -5.97 -12.12 -22.83
CA ALA A 154 -7.38 -11.78 -23.04
C ALA A 154 -8.19 -11.91 -21.74
N TRP A 155 -7.88 -12.91 -20.90
CA TRP A 155 -8.51 -13.08 -19.59
C TRP A 155 -8.28 -11.88 -18.66
N PHE A 156 -7.08 -11.30 -18.65
CA PHE A 156 -6.77 -10.13 -17.82
C PHE A 156 -7.45 -8.86 -18.26
N GLU A 157 -7.47 -8.59 -19.56
CA GLU A 157 -8.20 -7.42 -20.09
C GLU A 157 -9.69 -7.57 -19.83
N ALA A 158 -10.24 -8.78 -19.98
CA ALA A 158 -11.62 -9.06 -19.61
C ALA A 158 -11.89 -8.85 -18.11
N ALA A 159 -10.97 -9.28 -17.23
CA ALA A 159 -11.09 -9.04 -15.79
C ALA A 159 -10.98 -7.56 -15.42
N ARG A 160 -10.04 -6.82 -16.05
CA ARG A 160 -9.83 -5.38 -15.85
C ARG A 160 -11.08 -4.59 -16.20
N ALA A 161 -11.62 -4.84 -17.39
CA ALA A 161 -12.80 -4.16 -17.94
C ALA A 161 -14.12 -4.69 -17.38
N SER A 162 -14.09 -5.76 -16.58
CA SER A 162 -15.32 -6.39 -16.07
C SER A 162 -16.09 -5.47 -15.13
N GLY A 163 -17.42 -5.50 -15.26
CA GLY A 163 -18.35 -4.99 -14.25
C GLY A 163 -18.50 -5.91 -13.04
N PHE A 164 -17.88 -7.09 -13.03
CA PHE A 164 -17.99 -8.06 -11.93
C PHE A 164 -16.63 -8.35 -11.28
N ASP A 165 -16.67 -8.81 -10.04
CA ASP A 165 -15.47 -9.27 -9.33
C ASP A 165 -15.00 -10.66 -9.81
N VAL A 166 -14.51 -10.71 -11.04
CA VAL A 166 -14.00 -11.94 -11.68
C VAL A 166 -12.86 -12.55 -10.85
N LEU A 167 -12.00 -11.72 -10.29
CA LEU A 167 -10.85 -12.16 -9.49
C LEU A 167 -11.30 -12.74 -8.14
N GLY A 168 -12.20 -12.07 -7.42
CA GLY A 168 -12.74 -12.59 -6.16
C GLY A 168 -13.54 -13.87 -6.35
N GLU A 169 -14.29 -13.98 -7.44
CA GLU A 169 -14.99 -15.21 -7.79
C GLU A 169 -14.02 -16.35 -8.13
N ALA A 170 -12.94 -16.06 -8.86
CA ALA A 170 -11.88 -17.02 -9.09
C ALA A 170 -11.22 -17.47 -7.77
N ALA A 171 -10.97 -16.54 -6.83
CA ALA A 171 -10.39 -16.87 -5.52
C ALA A 171 -11.26 -17.87 -4.76
N ARG A 172 -12.58 -17.60 -4.68
CA ARG A 172 -13.53 -18.49 -4.01
C ARG A 172 -13.60 -19.86 -4.70
N LYS A 173 -13.73 -19.90 -6.03
CA LYS A 173 -13.79 -21.16 -6.79
C LYS A 173 -12.53 -22.02 -6.70
N ARG A 174 -11.36 -21.41 -6.51
CA ARG A 174 -10.08 -22.11 -6.32
C ARG A 174 -9.89 -22.66 -4.89
N SER A 175 -10.79 -22.33 -3.97
CA SER A 175 -10.62 -22.61 -2.55
C SER A 175 -11.54 -23.73 -2.08
N ALA A 176 -11.07 -24.54 -1.13
CA ALA A 176 -11.92 -25.52 -0.46
C ALA A 176 -13.10 -24.82 0.25
N ALA A 177 -14.29 -25.41 0.16
CA ALA A 177 -15.53 -24.86 0.73
C ALA A 177 -15.90 -23.43 0.29
N ASN A 178 -15.37 -22.97 -0.85
CA ASN A 178 -15.45 -21.58 -1.32
C ASN A 178 -14.90 -20.54 -0.32
N GLU A 179 -14.03 -20.93 0.62
CA GLU A 179 -13.42 -20.03 1.60
C GLU A 179 -11.93 -19.80 1.29
N PRO A 180 -11.59 -18.65 0.72
CA PRO A 180 -10.20 -18.40 0.35
C PRO A 180 -9.25 -18.31 1.53
N ASP A 181 -7.99 -18.62 1.23
CA ASP A 181 -6.86 -18.33 2.07
C ASP A 181 -5.97 -17.27 1.42
N TYR A 182 -5.01 -16.78 2.21
CA TYR A 182 -4.08 -15.77 1.73
C TYR A 182 -3.30 -16.24 0.50
N GLU A 183 -2.88 -17.50 0.42
CA GLU A 183 -2.10 -17.98 -0.74
C GLU A 183 -2.94 -18.00 -2.01
N THR A 184 -4.20 -18.43 -1.90
CA THR A 184 -5.13 -18.45 -3.03
C THR A 184 -5.41 -17.04 -3.53
N VAL A 185 -5.70 -16.10 -2.63
CA VAL A 185 -5.92 -14.69 -3.01
C VAL A 185 -4.63 -14.07 -3.54
N ALA A 186 -3.49 -14.33 -2.89
CA ALA A 186 -2.19 -13.83 -3.33
C ALA A 186 -1.78 -14.37 -4.72
N SER A 187 -2.12 -15.62 -5.04
CA SER A 187 -1.84 -16.19 -6.37
C SER A 187 -2.56 -15.45 -7.51
N LEU A 188 -3.69 -14.81 -7.20
CA LEU A 188 -4.46 -14.00 -8.15
C LEU A 188 -3.94 -12.57 -8.27
N ALA A 189 -2.96 -12.18 -7.44
CA ALA A 189 -2.14 -11.03 -7.75
C ALA A 189 -0.91 -11.42 -8.53
N LEU A 190 -1.09 -11.21 -9.81
CA LEU A 190 -0.01 -10.94 -10.71
C LEU A 190 0.78 -9.71 -10.25
N PRO A 191 2.12 -9.79 -10.27
CA PRO A 191 2.90 -8.63 -10.62
C PRO A 191 3.06 -8.53 -12.14
N LEU A 192 2.85 -7.33 -12.65
CA LEU A 192 3.71 -6.69 -13.65
C LEU A 192 3.22 -5.26 -13.85
N ASP A 193 4.14 -4.41 -14.31
CA ASP A 193 3.96 -3.13 -14.98
C ASP A 193 4.50 -3.30 -16.40
N PHE A 194 3.68 -2.98 -17.39
CA PHE A 194 4.03 -3.01 -18.80
C PHE A 194 4.52 -1.65 -19.33
N LEU A 195 4.39 -0.55 -18.58
CA LEU A 195 4.43 0.81 -19.13
C LEU A 195 4.89 1.97 -18.21
N ARG A 196 5.23 1.81 -16.91
CA ARG A 196 5.62 2.95 -16.04
C ARG A 196 6.93 2.82 -15.26
N GLY A 197 7.74 1.80 -15.53
CA GLY A 197 9.18 1.84 -15.26
C GLY A 197 9.98 2.69 -16.26
N PHE A 198 9.37 3.73 -16.86
CA PHE A 198 10.04 4.65 -17.78
C PHE A 198 10.78 5.73 -16.98
N ILE A 199 11.93 5.35 -16.42
CA ILE A 199 13.04 6.28 -16.23
C ILE A 199 14.16 5.73 -17.14
N GLY A 200 14.69 6.63 -17.98
CA GLY A 200 15.38 6.39 -19.25
C GLY A 200 16.30 5.18 -19.35
N ARG A 201 16.29 4.55 -20.53
CA ARG A 201 17.32 3.59 -20.93
C ARG A 201 18.39 4.30 -21.77
N PRO A 202 19.64 3.82 -21.76
CA PRO A 202 20.71 4.38 -22.58
C PRO A 202 20.47 4.28 -24.10
N ASP A 203 19.50 3.48 -24.54
CA ASP A 203 19.34 3.05 -25.94
C ASP A 203 17.91 3.29 -26.48
N ASP A 204 17.22 4.34 -26.01
CA ASP A 204 15.94 4.76 -26.59
C ASP A 204 16.14 5.37 -28.00
N ASP A 205 15.33 4.98 -28.98
CA ASP A 205 15.44 5.41 -30.40
C ASP A 205 15.05 6.89 -30.64
N VAL A 206 14.57 7.57 -29.60
CA VAL A 206 14.28 9.01 -29.58
C VAL A 206 14.79 9.57 -28.26
N GLU A 207 15.60 10.64 -28.30
CA GLU A 207 16.06 11.32 -27.09
C GLU A 207 14.86 11.81 -26.27
N THR A 208 14.72 11.28 -25.05
CA THR A 208 13.77 11.79 -24.06
C THR A 208 14.49 12.83 -23.21
N ILE A 209 14.22 14.11 -23.43
CA ILE A 209 14.71 15.18 -22.56
C ILE A 209 13.82 15.24 -21.32
N VAL A 210 14.38 14.80 -20.19
CA VAL A 210 13.78 15.00 -18.86
C VAL A 210 14.40 16.26 -18.26
N THR A 211 13.61 17.32 -18.12
CA THR A 211 14.03 18.44 -17.26
C THR A 211 14.00 17.97 -15.81
N TRP A 212 14.91 18.48 -14.98
CA TRP A 212 14.98 18.20 -13.54
C TRP A 212 13.57 18.14 -12.91
N ASN A 213 12.69 19.12 -13.16
CA ASN A 213 11.35 19.16 -12.56
C ASN A 213 10.33 18.12 -13.09
N GLY A 214 10.76 17.10 -13.84
CA GLY A 214 9.91 15.99 -14.26
C GLY A 214 8.90 16.33 -15.35
N THR A 215 9.09 17.44 -16.08
CA THR A 215 8.24 17.75 -17.23
C THR A 215 8.67 16.88 -18.43
N LEU A 216 7.73 16.10 -18.96
CA LEU A 216 7.88 15.41 -20.25
C LEU A 216 7.57 16.38 -21.38
N LEU A 217 8.56 16.73 -22.20
CA LEU A 217 8.32 17.28 -23.53
C LEU A 217 8.20 16.11 -24.51
N GLN A 218 6.99 15.79 -24.96
CA GLN A 218 6.82 14.88 -26.10
C GLN A 218 6.51 15.66 -27.38
N SER A 219 7.08 15.17 -28.48
CA SER A 219 6.97 15.61 -29.88
C SER A 219 7.96 16.68 -30.35
N LEU A 220 9.12 16.21 -30.81
CA LEU A 220 9.72 16.69 -32.05
C LEU A 220 10.17 15.46 -32.85
N THR A 221 9.32 14.99 -33.77
CA THR A 221 9.74 14.09 -34.84
C THR A 221 10.81 14.79 -35.67
N LEU A 222 12.08 14.52 -35.41
CA LEU A 222 13.16 14.79 -36.36
C LEU A 222 13.25 13.59 -37.30
N THR A 223 12.43 13.61 -38.34
CA THR A 223 12.54 12.69 -39.46
C THR A 223 13.82 13.00 -40.23
N GLY A 224 14.85 12.16 -40.08
CA GLY A 224 16.06 12.27 -40.88
C GLY A 224 17.16 11.32 -40.41
N SER A 225 17.40 10.26 -41.17
CA SER A 225 18.47 9.29 -41.01
C SER A 225 19.87 9.96 -41.02
N ALA A 226 20.48 10.19 -39.86
CA ALA A 226 21.95 10.29 -39.68
C ALA A 226 22.34 10.65 -38.23
N VAL A 227 22.32 9.69 -37.30
CA VAL A 227 23.22 9.76 -36.12
C VAL A 227 23.77 8.36 -35.84
N LYS A 228 24.97 8.09 -36.38
CA LYS A 228 25.85 7.03 -35.87
C LYS A 228 26.70 7.66 -34.77
N GLY A 229 26.77 6.97 -33.62
CA GLY A 229 27.07 7.57 -32.32
C GLY A 229 28.42 8.27 -32.16
N GLN A 230 28.49 9.09 -31.11
CA GLN A 230 29.67 9.42 -30.31
C GLN A 230 29.23 10.19 -29.05
N ASP A 231 29.81 9.79 -27.91
CA ASP A 231 29.94 10.45 -26.59
C ASP A 231 28.68 10.91 -25.82
N ARG A 232 28.40 10.20 -24.72
CA ARG A 232 27.28 10.41 -23.77
C ARG A 232 27.72 11.19 -22.52
N TRP A 233 27.50 12.51 -22.46
CA TRP A 233 27.36 13.31 -21.22
C TRP A 233 26.64 14.63 -21.53
N PHE A 234 25.69 15.11 -20.70
CA PHE A 234 25.53 16.53 -20.33
C PHE A 234 24.58 16.76 -19.14
N ALA A 235 24.94 17.75 -18.30
CA ALA A 235 24.24 18.28 -17.13
C ALA A 235 23.43 19.55 -17.47
N PHE A 236 22.47 19.97 -16.61
CA PHE A 236 21.79 21.28 -16.74
C PHE A 236 21.77 22.12 -15.47
N ALA A 237 21.71 23.44 -15.71
CA ALA A 237 21.90 24.54 -14.79
C ALA A 237 20.62 25.10 -14.14
N VAL A 238 20.89 25.91 -13.13
CA VAL A 238 20.03 26.64 -12.18
C VAL A 238 19.14 27.69 -12.88
N ASN A 239 17.84 27.69 -12.56
CA ASN A 239 16.83 28.76 -12.78
C ASN A 239 16.09 28.87 -14.14
N GLY A 240 15.92 27.79 -14.90
CA GLY A 240 14.77 27.70 -15.82
C GLY A 240 14.79 28.58 -17.09
N GLU A 241 15.92 29.15 -17.49
CA GLU A 241 16.13 29.64 -18.86
C GLU A 241 17.23 28.81 -19.56
N LEU A 242 16.97 28.38 -20.80
CA LEU A 242 17.89 27.62 -21.65
C LEU A 242 19.17 28.45 -21.95
N PRO A 243 20.37 27.84 -21.92
CA PRO A 243 21.54 28.46 -22.53
C PRO A 243 21.27 28.57 -24.04
N GLY A 244 21.09 29.81 -24.50
CA GLY A 244 20.66 30.13 -25.86
C GLY A 244 19.92 31.46 -25.97
N GLY A 245 19.44 32.03 -24.85
CA GLY A 245 18.72 33.31 -24.84
C GLY A 245 19.60 34.56 -24.64
N ASN A 246 20.79 34.45 -24.04
CA ASN A 246 21.68 35.59 -23.82
C ASN A 246 23.18 35.18 -23.86
N PRO A 247 23.90 35.47 -24.96
CA PRO A 247 25.30 35.10 -25.14
C PRO A 247 26.29 35.76 -24.18
N GLU A 248 25.90 36.80 -23.44
CA GLU A 248 26.82 37.55 -22.55
C GLU A 248 27.02 36.91 -21.16
N LEU A 249 26.22 35.90 -20.79
CA LEU A 249 26.29 35.26 -19.46
C LEU A 249 26.98 33.88 -19.46
N ALA A 250 27.38 33.36 -20.62
CA ALA A 250 28.15 32.13 -20.73
C ALA A 250 29.63 32.44 -20.89
N ASP A 251 30.28 32.95 -19.84
CA ASP A 251 31.73 33.20 -19.84
C ASP A 251 32.51 31.92 -19.45
N ALA A 252 33.63 31.69 -20.13
CA ALA A 252 34.43 30.46 -20.11
C ALA A 252 35.00 30.08 -18.73
N LYS A 253 34.96 30.99 -17.76
CA LYS A 253 35.41 30.77 -16.38
C LYS A 253 34.56 29.78 -15.57
N CYS A 254 33.32 29.50 -15.99
CA CYS A 254 32.46 28.56 -15.27
C CYS A 254 32.87 27.08 -15.44
N LEU A 255 33.81 26.78 -16.34
CA LEU A 255 34.22 25.40 -16.67
C LEU A 255 35.68 25.07 -16.33
N GLU A 256 36.53 26.07 -16.04
CA GLU A 256 37.97 25.87 -15.79
C GLU A 256 38.35 25.29 -14.40
N GLY A 257 37.38 24.76 -13.64
CA GLY A 257 37.64 24.14 -12.33
C GLY A 257 37.54 22.61 -12.28
N TRP A 258 37.00 21.95 -13.31
CA TRP A 258 36.52 20.56 -13.18
C TRP A 258 37.23 19.54 -14.09
N LEU A 259 38.10 19.97 -15.00
CA LEU A 259 38.89 19.07 -15.85
C LEU A 259 40.27 19.69 -16.17
N PRO A 260 41.37 19.25 -15.54
CA PRO A 260 42.71 19.61 -16.01
C PRO A 260 43.01 18.82 -17.30
N GLY A 261 43.16 19.52 -18.44
CA GLY A 261 43.80 18.97 -19.64
C GLY A 261 43.00 18.90 -20.94
N VAL A 262 41.84 19.56 -21.06
CA VAL A 262 41.09 19.61 -22.34
C VAL A 262 41.14 21.03 -22.92
N GLU A 263 41.90 21.21 -24.01
CA GLU A 263 41.81 22.40 -24.85
C GLU A 263 40.55 22.35 -25.74
N LEU A 264 39.64 23.30 -25.57
CA LEU A 264 38.47 23.48 -26.44
C LEU A 264 38.82 24.43 -27.60
N ALA A 265 39.02 23.87 -28.80
CA ALA A 265 39.14 24.66 -30.02
C ALA A 265 37.76 25.03 -30.58
N TRP A 266 37.30 26.25 -30.35
CA TRP A 266 36.10 26.80 -31.00
C TRP A 266 36.42 27.30 -32.42
N ARG A 267 35.66 26.86 -33.43
CA ARG A 267 35.56 27.57 -34.72
C ARG A 267 34.09 27.79 -35.11
N PRO A 268 33.68 29.02 -35.46
CA PRO A 268 32.30 29.35 -35.76
C PRO A 268 31.97 29.04 -37.22
N VAL A 269 30.83 28.37 -37.47
CA VAL A 269 30.29 28.23 -38.83
C VAL A 269 29.10 29.16 -39.00
N ARG A 270 29.26 30.18 -39.84
CA ARG A 270 28.17 30.98 -40.42
C ARG A 270 27.50 30.18 -41.55
N LEU A 271 26.17 30.12 -41.53
CA LEU A 271 25.35 29.70 -42.68
C LEU A 271 25.41 30.77 -43.78
N TRP A 272 25.62 30.38 -45.05
CA TRP A 272 24.82 30.78 -46.23
C TRP A 272 25.29 30.08 -47.54
N ARG A 273 24.31 29.52 -48.27
CA ARG A 273 24.13 29.31 -49.73
C ARG A 273 25.15 28.56 -50.62
N ILE A 274 24.59 27.55 -51.31
CA ILE A 274 24.87 26.93 -52.63
C ILE A 274 25.91 27.64 -53.53
N VAL A 275 26.94 26.90 -54.01
CA VAL A 275 27.42 26.86 -55.42
C VAL A 275 28.17 25.52 -55.67
N ARG A 276 27.84 24.84 -56.79
CA ARG A 276 28.64 23.77 -57.44
C ARG A 276 29.93 24.37 -58.02
N GLU A 277 31.11 23.78 -57.78
CA GLU A 277 32.17 23.59 -58.79
C GLU A 277 33.43 22.85 -58.24
N LYS A 278 33.89 21.87 -59.04
CA LYS A 278 35.24 21.29 -59.25
C LYS A 278 36.31 21.28 -58.13
N ALA A 279 36.70 20.04 -57.74
CA ALA A 279 38.05 19.43 -57.48
C ALA A 279 39.26 20.33 -57.07
N PRO A 280 40.27 19.88 -56.26
CA PRO A 280 40.92 18.54 -56.34
C PRO A 280 41.43 17.91 -55.02
N ALA A 281 41.98 16.70 -55.16
CA ALA A 281 42.55 15.82 -54.14
C ALA A 281 43.82 16.35 -53.46
N ILE A 282 43.96 16.08 -52.15
CA ILE A 282 45.22 16.04 -51.37
C ILE A 282 44.98 14.96 -50.28
N ALA A 283 45.39 13.70 -50.42
CA ALA A 283 46.75 13.13 -50.38
C ALA A 283 47.48 13.36 -49.03
N GLY A 284 47.38 12.39 -48.11
CA GLY A 284 48.33 12.21 -47.00
C GLY A 284 47.70 11.93 -45.63
N GLY A 285 47.69 10.66 -45.19
CA GLY A 285 47.42 10.26 -43.81
C GLY A 285 47.07 8.75 -43.69
N PRO A 286 47.72 7.96 -42.80
CA PRO A 286 47.84 6.51 -42.93
C PRO A 286 46.59 5.71 -42.54
N ASN A 287 46.44 4.54 -43.17
CA ASN A 287 45.52 3.47 -42.80
C ASN A 287 45.58 3.15 -41.30
N LEU A 288 44.49 3.41 -40.57
CA LEU A 288 44.21 2.84 -39.24
C LEU A 288 43.12 1.76 -39.35
N LEU A 289 43.33 0.81 -40.27
CA LEU A 289 42.60 -0.46 -40.31
C LEU A 289 43.65 -1.57 -40.17
N GLY A 290 43.88 -1.96 -38.92
CA GLY A 290 44.77 -3.05 -38.55
C GLY A 290 44.37 -3.59 -37.18
N GLU A 291 43.74 -4.76 -37.22
CA GLU A 291 43.49 -5.77 -36.18
C GLU A 291 42.01 -6.04 -35.86
N GLU A 292 41.61 -7.28 -36.11
CA GLU A 292 40.33 -7.87 -35.72
C GLU A 292 40.16 -7.84 -34.19
N PRO A 293 38.93 -7.70 -33.67
CA PRO A 293 38.71 -7.75 -32.22
C PRO A 293 39.13 -9.12 -31.68
N GLN A 294 40.09 -9.14 -30.75
CA GLN A 294 40.37 -10.33 -29.95
C GLN A 294 39.08 -10.83 -29.30
N GLN A 295 38.77 -12.12 -29.49
CA GLN A 295 37.77 -12.84 -28.71
C GLN A 295 38.15 -12.75 -27.22
N VAL A 296 37.40 -11.95 -26.46
CA VAL A 296 37.47 -11.95 -25.00
C VAL A 296 36.74 -13.21 -24.53
N GLY A 297 37.47 -14.11 -23.87
CA GLY A 297 36.96 -15.41 -23.42
C GLY A 297 35.85 -15.31 -22.36
N ASP A 298 35.10 -16.41 -22.25
CA ASP A 298 33.96 -16.64 -21.35
C ASP A 298 34.15 -16.01 -19.96
N SER A 299 33.55 -14.84 -19.74
CA SER A 299 33.43 -14.25 -18.41
C SER A 299 32.12 -14.73 -17.78
N GLU A 300 32.23 -15.66 -16.83
CA GLU A 300 31.14 -16.07 -15.95
C GLU A 300 30.38 -14.84 -15.40
N LEU A 301 29.05 -14.84 -15.56
CA LEU A 301 28.16 -13.90 -14.89
C LEU A 301 28.43 -13.93 -13.38
N ARG A 302 29.07 -12.89 -12.84
CA ARG A 302 29.27 -12.78 -11.39
C ARG A 302 27.92 -12.49 -10.74
N PRO A 303 27.49 -13.25 -9.72
CA PRO A 303 26.27 -12.94 -9.00
C PRO A 303 26.41 -11.56 -8.32
N PRO A 304 25.36 -10.70 -8.36
CA PRO A 304 25.43 -9.36 -7.80
C PRO A 304 25.74 -9.39 -6.30
N LEU A 305 26.47 -8.39 -5.81
CA LEU A 305 26.71 -8.21 -4.38
C LEU A 305 25.38 -8.20 -3.61
N GLN A 306 25.33 -8.92 -2.50
CA GLN A 306 24.17 -8.92 -1.63
C GLN A 306 24.34 -7.84 -0.56
N CYS A 307 23.40 -6.90 -0.46
CA CYS A 307 23.42 -5.83 0.53
C CYS A 307 22.26 -5.98 1.51
N ASN A 308 22.58 -6.14 2.79
CA ASN A 308 21.63 -6.22 3.89
C ASN A 308 21.72 -4.96 4.75
N LEU A 309 20.60 -4.25 4.88
CA LEU A 309 20.46 -3.08 5.73
C LEU A 309 19.67 -3.44 7.00
N THR A 310 20.24 -3.17 8.18
CA THR A 310 19.50 -3.18 9.44
C THR A 310 19.48 -1.76 9.98
N ALA A 311 18.29 -1.16 10.14
CA ALA A 311 18.12 0.18 10.68
C ALA A 311 17.07 0.19 11.80
N PHE A 312 17.31 0.96 12.86
CA PHE A 312 16.38 1.14 13.98
C PHE A 312 16.73 2.40 14.78
N THR A 313 15.74 2.96 15.48
CA THR A 313 15.95 4.08 16.42
C THR A 313 16.28 3.54 17.82
N THR A 314 17.21 4.17 18.53
CA THR A 314 17.54 3.83 19.93
C THR A 314 16.32 3.85 20.86
N ALA A 315 16.33 3.01 21.89
CA ALA A 315 15.25 2.93 22.89
C ALA A 315 15.64 3.62 24.21
N SER A 316 14.72 3.73 25.17
CA SER A 316 14.90 4.46 26.45
C SER A 316 16.06 3.99 27.35
N GLY A 317 16.66 2.83 27.06
CA GLY A 317 17.87 2.34 27.73
C GLY A 317 19.19 2.85 27.12
N ASP A 318 19.15 3.50 25.96
CA ASP A 318 20.30 4.12 25.30
C ASP A 318 20.53 5.54 25.84
N LYS A 319 21.79 5.98 25.85
CA LYS A 319 22.18 7.33 26.33
C LYS A 319 22.04 8.42 25.26
N VAL A 320 21.86 8.01 24.00
CA VAL A 320 21.78 8.89 22.85
C VAL A 320 20.50 8.54 22.11
N TYR A 321 19.74 9.55 21.71
CA TYR A 321 18.60 9.39 20.84
C TYR A 321 19.04 9.54 19.38
N ALA A 322 19.12 8.42 18.65
CA ALA A 322 19.67 8.34 17.30
C ALA A 322 19.08 7.18 16.50
N ASP A 323 19.20 7.26 15.17
CA ASP A 323 19.00 6.12 14.28
C ASP A 323 20.32 5.38 14.07
N LEU A 324 20.33 4.08 14.34
CA LEU A 324 21.47 3.20 14.14
C LEU A 324 21.23 2.38 12.89
N THR A 325 22.24 2.32 12.02
CA THR A 325 22.19 1.57 10.78
C THR A 325 23.42 0.68 10.64
N ARG A 326 23.24 -0.56 10.21
CA ARG A 326 24.32 -1.47 9.80
C ARG A 326 24.07 -1.90 8.36
N VAL A 327 25.02 -1.61 7.50
CA VAL A 327 25.04 -2.06 6.10
C VAL A 327 26.04 -3.20 6.00
N GLU A 328 25.57 -4.40 5.68
CA GLU A 328 26.41 -5.57 5.41
C GLU A 328 26.41 -5.87 3.91
N VAL A 329 27.60 -5.87 3.30
CA VAL A 329 27.80 -6.22 1.90
C VAL A 329 28.49 -7.57 1.83
N THR A 330 27.84 -8.51 1.15
CA THR A 330 28.30 -9.89 0.97
C THR A 330 28.63 -10.13 -0.50
N ASN A 331 29.79 -10.71 -0.76
CA ASN A 331 30.19 -11.19 -2.06
C ASN A 331 29.78 -12.66 -2.20
N PRO A 332 28.78 -13.00 -3.03
CA PRO A 332 28.38 -14.40 -3.23
C PRO A 332 29.32 -15.19 -4.14
N SER A 333 30.26 -14.53 -4.83
CA SER A 333 31.14 -15.17 -5.81
C SER A 333 32.35 -15.86 -5.17
N GLU A 334 32.99 -16.76 -5.94
CA GLU A 334 34.23 -17.43 -5.56
C GLU A 334 35.49 -16.59 -5.83
N LYS A 335 35.32 -15.38 -6.37
CA LYS A 335 36.43 -14.44 -6.66
C LYS A 335 36.37 -13.28 -5.67
N ALA A 336 37.51 -12.65 -5.39
CA ALA A 336 37.52 -11.43 -4.59
C ALA A 336 36.89 -10.28 -5.38
N VAL A 337 36.14 -9.41 -4.72
CA VAL A 337 35.47 -8.25 -5.32
C VAL A 337 35.87 -6.98 -4.56
N LYS A 338 36.20 -5.93 -5.31
CA LYS A 338 36.33 -4.58 -4.75
C LYS A 338 35.03 -3.82 -4.98
N ALA A 339 34.48 -3.25 -3.92
CA ALA A 339 33.25 -2.49 -3.96
C ALA A 339 33.43 -1.16 -3.21
N SER A 340 32.56 -0.20 -3.49
CA SER A 340 32.43 0.99 -2.67
C SER A 340 31.02 1.10 -2.07
N LEU A 341 30.97 1.56 -0.83
CA LEU A 341 29.75 1.96 -0.14
C LEU A 341 29.77 3.48 0.00
N THR A 342 28.74 4.17 -0.47
CA THR A 342 28.63 5.63 -0.39
C THR A 342 27.39 6.02 0.41
N LEU A 343 27.59 6.80 1.48
CA LEU A 343 26.51 7.47 2.21
C LEU A 343 26.33 8.86 1.62
N ALA A 344 25.20 9.09 0.95
CA ALA A 344 24.81 10.39 0.41
C ALA A 344 23.97 11.17 1.44
N LEU A 345 24.24 12.47 1.55
CA LEU A 345 23.65 13.36 2.56
C LEU A 345 23.01 14.57 1.85
N GLY A 346 21.75 14.85 2.19
CA GLY A 346 20.99 15.92 1.57
C GLY A 346 19.96 16.55 2.52
N ARG A 347 19.27 17.59 2.05
CA ARG A 347 18.15 18.23 2.74
C ARG A 347 16.89 18.14 1.89
N ARG A 348 15.73 18.08 2.54
CA ARG A 348 14.39 18.05 1.92
C ARG A 348 13.63 19.35 2.25
N PRO A 349 12.98 19.99 1.26
CA PRO A 349 11.92 20.95 1.55
C PRO A 349 10.77 20.26 2.31
N ASN A 350 10.14 20.96 3.26
CA ASN A 350 8.94 20.45 3.92
C ASN A 350 7.75 20.36 2.93
N THR A 351 6.91 19.33 3.04
CA THR A 351 5.64 19.09 2.31
C THR A 351 4.70 20.30 2.27
N MET A 352 4.77 21.23 3.23
CA MET A 352 4.05 22.52 3.16
C MET A 352 4.33 23.33 1.88
N VAL A 353 5.46 23.09 1.22
CA VAL A 353 5.80 23.70 -0.08
C VAL A 353 4.92 23.13 -1.21
N PHE A 354 4.53 21.86 -1.16
CA PHE A 354 3.66 21.21 -2.17
C PHE A 354 2.27 21.86 -2.24
N HIS A 355 1.58 21.99 -1.09
CA HIS A 355 0.24 22.59 -1.05
C HIS A 355 0.26 24.09 -1.34
N ARG A 356 1.27 24.83 -0.88
CA ARG A 356 1.40 26.26 -1.21
C ARG A 356 1.80 26.51 -2.65
N ALA A 357 2.54 25.59 -3.28
CA ALA A 357 2.87 25.66 -4.69
C ALA A 357 1.62 25.45 -5.55
N SER A 358 0.77 24.46 -5.22
CA SER A 358 -0.50 24.25 -5.93
C SER A 358 -1.48 25.41 -5.76
N GLU A 359 -1.58 25.98 -4.56
CA GLU A 359 -2.38 27.19 -4.28
C GLU A 359 -1.93 28.42 -5.08
N LYS A 360 -0.67 28.45 -5.52
CA LYS A 360 -0.07 29.55 -6.31
C LYS A 360 0.08 29.22 -7.80
N GLY A 361 -0.47 28.11 -8.28
CA GLY A 361 -0.37 27.70 -9.68
C GLY A 361 1.03 27.27 -10.12
N MET A 362 1.93 26.95 -9.18
CA MET A 362 3.22 26.33 -9.47
C MET A 362 3.03 24.81 -9.68
N PRO A 363 3.84 24.17 -10.55
CA PRO A 363 3.78 22.73 -10.72
C PRO A 363 4.06 22.02 -9.38
N PRO A 364 3.32 20.94 -9.07
CA PRO A 364 3.47 20.23 -7.80
C PRO A 364 4.90 19.67 -7.65
N ALA A 365 5.64 20.19 -6.66
CA ALA A 365 6.98 19.71 -6.34
C ALA A 365 6.88 18.42 -5.51
N ASN A 366 7.19 17.28 -6.11
CA ASN A 366 7.17 15.97 -5.46
C ASN A 366 7.84 16.01 -4.04
N PRO A 367 7.24 15.46 -2.98
CA PRO A 367 7.84 15.53 -1.63
C PRO A 367 9.02 14.56 -1.42
N CYS A 368 9.20 13.61 -2.33
CA CYS A 368 10.44 12.84 -2.47
C CYS A 368 11.47 13.53 -3.37
N TYR A 369 11.14 14.71 -3.88
CA TYR A 369 12.06 15.56 -4.62
C TYR A 369 13.01 16.18 -3.59
N LEU A 370 14.23 15.64 -3.55
CA LEU A 370 15.33 16.28 -2.85
C LEU A 370 15.67 17.51 -3.69
N ASP A 371 15.08 18.66 -3.36
CA ASP A 371 15.56 19.91 -3.94
C ASP A 371 16.96 20.13 -3.34
N PRO A 372 18.04 19.99 -4.12
CA PRO A 372 19.38 20.14 -3.60
C PRO A 372 19.55 21.59 -3.16
N VAL A 373 19.43 21.78 -1.85
CA VAL A 373 19.86 22.99 -1.18
C VAL A 373 21.23 22.75 -0.57
N PRO A 374 22.12 23.74 -0.51
CA PRO A 374 23.40 23.59 0.15
C PRO A 374 23.21 23.06 1.57
N THR A 375 23.79 21.89 1.86
CA THR A 375 23.57 21.20 3.14
C THR A 375 24.27 21.92 4.29
N GLY A 376 25.36 22.64 3.99
CA GLY A 376 26.28 23.21 4.98
C GLY A 376 27.03 22.15 5.77
N TYR A 377 27.02 20.88 5.32
CA TYR A 377 27.67 19.78 6.00
C TYR A 377 29.17 19.78 5.74
N GLN A 378 29.95 19.46 6.77
CA GLN A 378 31.41 19.40 6.72
C GLN A 378 31.90 18.11 7.38
N PRO A 379 33.02 17.53 6.91
CA PRO A 379 33.61 16.37 7.57
C PRO A 379 34.10 16.78 8.95
N GLY A 380 33.85 15.94 9.95
CA GLY A 380 34.39 16.13 11.28
C GLY A 380 35.90 15.86 11.34
N PRO A 381 36.57 16.32 12.42
CA PRO A 381 38.02 16.19 12.57
C PRO A 381 38.49 14.72 12.70
N ASP A 382 37.58 13.81 13.06
CA ASP A 382 37.82 12.37 13.14
C ASP A 382 37.80 11.67 11.77
N GLY A 383 37.31 12.33 10.71
CA GLY A 383 37.11 11.74 9.38
C GLY A 383 36.04 10.64 9.34
N ALA A 384 35.31 10.45 10.44
CA ALA A 384 34.27 9.44 10.59
C ALA A 384 32.89 10.07 10.89
N SER A 385 32.87 11.34 11.30
CA SER A 385 31.66 12.12 11.53
C SER A 385 31.43 13.17 10.43
N VAL A 386 30.17 13.59 10.31
CA VAL A 386 29.74 14.72 9.49
C VAL A 386 29.03 15.70 10.40
N ARG A 387 29.37 16.98 10.27
CA ARG A 387 28.85 18.06 11.12
C ARG A 387 28.00 19.04 10.32
N SER A 388 26.98 19.59 10.97
CA SER A 388 26.23 20.74 10.48
C SER A 388 27.07 22.02 10.55
N ALA A 389 26.58 23.10 9.93
CA ALA A 389 27.21 24.41 10.02
C ALA A 389 27.30 24.94 11.46
N GLU A 390 26.41 24.48 12.34
CA GLU A 390 26.37 24.79 13.77
C GLU A 390 27.25 23.85 14.63
N GLY A 391 28.00 22.94 14.00
CA GLY A 391 28.94 22.04 14.67
C GLY A 391 28.30 20.78 15.28
N GLN A 392 27.01 20.55 15.06
CA GLN A 392 26.30 19.35 15.52
C GLN A 392 26.66 18.14 14.65
N VAL A 393 26.81 16.95 15.24
CA VAL A 393 27.03 15.72 14.48
C VAL A 393 25.71 15.28 13.85
N VAL A 394 25.71 15.19 12.51
CA VAL A 394 24.57 14.79 11.68
C VAL A 394 24.64 13.31 11.32
N ALA A 395 25.85 12.81 11.11
CA ALA A 395 26.12 11.39 10.87
C ALA A 395 27.47 11.00 11.48
N PHE A 396 27.58 9.77 11.95
CA PHE A 396 28.82 9.15 12.42
C PHE A 396 28.93 7.74 11.86
N ALA A 397 30.08 7.36 11.34
CA ALA A 397 30.39 6.01 10.90
C ALA A 397 31.40 5.35 11.86
N ASP A 398 31.35 4.03 12.02
CA ASP A 398 32.32 3.28 12.84
C ASP A 398 33.70 3.14 12.20
N ARG A 399 33.88 3.71 11.00
CA ARG A 399 35.12 3.75 10.23
C ARG A 399 35.27 5.10 9.53
N ARG A 400 36.51 5.44 9.17
CA ARG A 400 36.81 6.63 8.37
C ARG A 400 36.30 6.46 6.93
N GLY A 401 35.63 7.49 6.42
CA GLY A 401 35.20 7.57 5.01
C GLY A 401 35.93 8.68 4.26
N GLU A 402 35.95 8.58 2.94
CA GLU A 402 36.42 9.63 2.05
C GLU A 402 35.29 10.63 1.82
N TRP A 403 35.50 11.87 2.26
CA TRP A 403 34.55 12.96 2.04
C TRP A 403 34.64 13.47 0.60
N GLY A 404 33.48 13.70 -0.02
CA GLY A 404 33.39 14.27 -1.36
C GLY A 404 31.98 14.76 -1.69
N GLY A 405 31.69 14.88 -2.98
CA GLY A 405 30.40 15.31 -3.50
C GLY A 405 30.37 16.82 -3.74
N THR A 406 29.16 17.37 -3.88
CA THR A 406 28.95 18.80 -4.08
C THR A 406 28.38 19.43 -2.80
N PRO A 407 28.36 20.77 -2.67
CA PRO A 407 27.65 21.44 -1.55
C PRO A 407 26.17 21.07 -1.47
N LEU A 408 25.60 20.65 -2.61
CA LEU A 408 24.22 20.25 -2.80
C LEU A 408 23.96 18.78 -2.46
N GLU A 409 24.97 17.92 -2.63
CA GLU A 409 24.92 16.48 -2.39
C GLU A 409 26.28 16.02 -1.89
N SER A 410 26.48 16.11 -0.57
CA SER A 410 27.73 15.70 0.05
C SER A 410 27.72 14.21 0.35
N HIS A 411 28.87 13.54 0.27
CA HIS A 411 28.93 12.10 0.50
C HIS A 411 30.14 11.65 1.33
N LEU A 412 30.01 10.47 1.93
CA LEU A 412 31.10 9.68 2.52
C LEU A 412 31.22 8.36 1.77
N THR A 413 32.40 8.09 1.20
CA THR A 413 32.68 6.85 0.46
C THR A 413 33.62 5.94 1.23
N PHE A 414 33.32 4.65 1.26
CA PHE A 414 34.07 3.61 1.95
C PHE A 414 34.46 2.51 0.97
N GLN A 415 35.75 2.19 0.92
CA GLN A 415 36.25 1.09 0.10
C GLN A 415 36.06 -0.25 0.82
N LEU A 416 35.58 -1.26 0.10
CA LEU A 416 35.28 -2.60 0.59
C LEU A 416 36.05 -3.64 -0.23
N ASP A 417 37.07 -4.25 0.39
CA ASP A 417 37.76 -5.41 -0.17
C ASP A 417 37.07 -6.71 0.29
N LEU A 418 36.15 -7.23 -0.53
CA LEU A 418 35.37 -8.42 -0.23
C LEU A 418 36.09 -9.68 -0.70
N LYS A 419 36.50 -10.54 0.25
CA LYS A 419 37.06 -11.87 -0.04
C LYS A 419 36.03 -12.75 -0.79
N PRO A 420 36.47 -13.83 -1.48
CA PRO A 420 35.57 -14.87 -1.99
C PRO A 420 34.59 -15.33 -0.92
N ARG A 421 33.29 -15.34 -1.23
CA ARG A 421 32.20 -15.70 -0.30
C ARG A 421 32.22 -14.90 1.02
N GLY A 422 32.92 -13.76 1.04
CA GLY A 422 33.18 -12.95 2.22
C GLY A 422 32.17 -11.82 2.37
N LYS A 423 32.18 -11.20 3.55
CA LYS A 423 31.32 -10.07 3.87
C LYS A 423 32.03 -9.01 4.70
N GLN A 424 31.62 -7.75 4.54
CA GLN A 424 32.03 -6.64 5.38
C GLN A 424 30.81 -5.81 5.78
N ALA A 425 30.87 -5.16 6.94
CA ALA A 425 29.78 -4.30 7.42
C ALA A 425 30.29 -2.95 7.93
N ILE A 426 29.54 -1.89 7.66
CA ILE A 426 29.77 -0.54 8.17
C ILE A 426 28.56 -0.13 9.00
N ARG A 427 28.81 0.49 10.16
CA ARG A 427 27.77 0.97 11.06
C ARG A 427 27.72 2.49 11.00
N PHE A 428 26.51 3.02 10.98
CA PHE A 428 26.22 4.44 10.99
C PHE A 428 25.33 4.78 12.19
N VAL A 429 25.51 5.98 12.72
CA VAL A 429 24.69 6.59 13.76
C VAL A 429 24.26 7.96 13.28
N PHE A 430 22.96 8.23 13.28
CA PHE A 430 22.37 9.51 12.89
C PHE A 430 21.65 10.10 14.11
N PRO A 431 22.28 11.03 14.85
CA PRO A 431 21.65 11.69 16.00
C PRO A 431 20.36 12.39 15.61
N HIS A 432 19.32 12.27 16.44
CA HIS A 432 18.04 12.88 16.13
C HIS A 432 18.09 14.41 16.35
N LEU A 433 17.44 15.17 15.46
CA LEU A 433 17.50 16.64 15.46
C LEU A 433 16.96 17.27 16.76
N THR A 434 16.03 16.59 17.44
CA THR A 434 15.46 17.04 18.72
C THR A 434 16.37 16.76 19.92
N ALA A 435 17.42 15.97 19.74
CA ALA A 435 18.41 15.62 20.75
C ALA A 435 19.83 15.71 20.15
N PRO A 436 20.27 16.91 19.73
CA PRO A 436 21.51 17.07 18.98
C PRO A 436 22.73 16.66 19.81
N VAL A 437 23.71 16.06 19.15
CA VAL A 437 24.97 15.62 19.76
C VAL A 437 26.11 16.42 19.15
N THR A 438 27.03 16.93 19.97
CA THR A 438 28.23 17.66 19.52
C THR A 438 29.52 16.86 19.71
N ASP A 439 29.54 15.92 20.67
CA ASP A 439 30.65 15.03 20.97
C ASP A 439 30.47 13.66 20.31
N GLU A 440 31.20 13.42 19.22
CA GLU A 440 31.26 12.16 18.48
C GLU A 440 31.69 10.97 19.34
N LYS A 441 32.44 11.21 20.44
CA LYS A 441 32.85 10.13 21.35
C LYS A 441 31.66 9.51 22.09
N ALA A 442 30.55 10.24 22.23
CA ALA A 442 29.31 9.68 22.76
C ALA A 442 28.69 8.68 21.79
N LEU A 443 28.78 8.95 20.48
CA LEU A 443 28.25 8.08 19.42
C LEU A 443 29.12 6.83 19.24
N ALA A 444 30.44 6.98 19.27
CA ALA A 444 31.39 5.87 19.18
C ALA A 444 31.26 4.83 20.31
N LYS A 445 30.67 5.20 21.44
CA LYS A 445 30.40 4.31 22.59
C LYS A 445 29.11 3.51 22.46
N LEU A 446 28.28 3.75 21.44
CA LEU A 446 27.06 2.99 21.21
C LEU A 446 27.40 1.58 20.72
N ASP A 447 26.88 0.58 21.42
CA ASP A 447 26.97 -0.81 21.03
C ASP A 447 25.72 -1.17 20.20
N PHE A 448 25.92 -1.34 18.89
CA PHE A 448 24.85 -1.63 17.95
C PHE A 448 24.02 -2.86 18.35
N ASP A 449 24.65 -3.96 18.75
CA ASP A 449 23.94 -5.20 19.05
C ASP A 449 23.21 -5.11 20.40
N LYS A 450 23.76 -4.36 21.36
CA LYS A 450 23.05 -4.00 22.61
C LYS A 450 21.83 -3.12 22.32
N SER A 451 21.98 -2.04 21.57
CA SER A 451 20.87 -1.13 21.23
C SER A 451 19.80 -1.84 20.39
N LEU A 452 20.19 -2.75 19.49
CA LEU A 452 19.23 -3.58 18.74
C LEU A 452 18.41 -4.50 19.65
N ARG A 453 19.03 -5.07 20.70
CA ARG A 453 18.29 -5.84 21.72
C ARG A 453 17.31 -4.95 22.48
N LEU A 454 17.75 -3.78 22.94
CA LEU A 454 16.88 -2.81 23.63
C LEU A 454 15.69 -2.37 22.75
N PHE A 455 15.93 -2.08 21.48
CA PHE A 455 14.88 -1.75 20.51
C PHE A 455 13.88 -2.89 20.34
N ARG A 456 14.36 -4.14 20.19
CA ARG A 456 13.50 -5.32 20.05
C ARG A 456 12.69 -5.57 21.31
N ASP A 457 13.30 -5.46 22.48
CA ASP A 457 12.64 -5.65 23.77
C ASP A 457 11.55 -4.58 23.99
N TYR A 458 11.84 -3.33 23.63
CA TYR A 458 10.87 -2.24 23.64
C TYR A 458 9.66 -2.59 22.78
N TRP A 459 9.86 -2.87 21.48
CA TRP A 459 8.74 -3.14 20.57
C TRP A 459 7.99 -4.43 20.91
N ALA A 460 8.69 -5.47 21.38
CA ALA A 460 8.06 -6.71 21.84
C ALA A 460 7.09 -6.44 23.00
N LYS A 461 7.47 -5.55 23.93
CA LYS A 461 6.59 -5.11 25.02
C LYS A 461 5.47 -4.20 24.50
N GLU A 462 5.79 -3.22 23.65
CA GLU A 462 4.83 -2.22 23.20
C GLU A 462 3.69 -2.82 22.39
N VAL A 463 3.95 -3.73 21.45
CA VAL A 463 2.88 -4.35 20.61
C VAL A 463 2.11 -5.48 21.31
N THR A 464 2.46 -5.81 22.56
CA THR A 464 1.80 -6.89 23.33
C THR A 464 1.19 -6.43 24.64
N ARG A 465 1.23 -5.12 24.96
CA ARG A 465 0.66 -4.57 26.20
C ARG A 465 -0.87 -4.50 26.20
N GLY A 466 -1.49 -4.50 25.02
CA GLY A 466 -2.94 -4.48 24.84
C GLY A 466 -3.54 -5.87 24.59
N MET A 467 -4.53 -5.92 23.70
CA MET A 467 -5.12 -7.17 23.21
C MET A 467 -4.06 -8.06 22.57
N ARG A 468 -4.07 -9.35 22.90
CA ARG A 468 -3.20 -10.36 22.25
C ARG A 468 -4.05 -11.39 21.55
N ILE A 469 -3.56 -11.84 20.39
CA ILE A 469 -4.18 -12.92 19.64
C ILE A 469 -3.16 -14.00 19.32
N HIS A 470 -3.66 -15.22 19.25
CA HIS A 470 -3.01 -16.34 18.61
C HIS A 470 -4.06 -17.05 17.77
N VAL A 471 -3.89 -17.01 16.45
CA VAL A 471 -4.71 -17.77 15.50
C VAL A 471 -3.83 -18.75 14.73
N PRO A 472 -4.41 -19.82 14.14
CA PRO A 472 -3.63 -20.82 13.41
C PRO A 472 -2.90 -20.31 12.16
N ASP A 473 -3.24 -19.13 11.65
CA ASP A 473 -2.52 -18.50 10.54
C ASP A 473 -1.45 -17.53 11.09
N GLU A 474 -0.19 -17.96 11.11
CA GLU A 474 0.90 -17.17 11.70
C GLU A 474 1.11 -15.81 11.00
N ARG A 475 0.75 -15.70 9.72
CA ARG A 475 0.82 -14.41 9.01
C ARG A 475 -0.12 -13.39 9.63
N VAL A 476 -1.31 -13.80 10.07
CA VAL A 476 -2.27 -12.93 10.74
C VAL A 476 -1.71 -12.46 12.09
N ASN A 477 -1.07 -13.35 12.86
CA ASN A 477 -0.40 -13.00 14.13
C ASN A 477 0.74 -11.98 13.92
N LEU A 478 1.53 -12.13 12.85
CA LEU A 478 2.63 -11.21 12.50
C LEU A 478 2.11 -9.86 12.00
N ILE A 479 1.11 -9.88 11.12
CA ILE A 479 0.48 -8.69 10.53
C ILE A 479 -0.15 -7.82 11.62
N ALA A 480 -0.87 -8.43 12.56
CA ALA A 480 -1.47 -7.71 13.69
C ALA A 480 -0.43 -6.90 14.47
N ARG A 481 0.67 -7.55 14.87
CA ARG A 481 1.79 -6.89 15.59
C ARG A 481 2.41 -5.76 14.76
N ASN A 482 2.63 -5.99 13.47
CA ASN A 482 3.20 -4.99 12.56
C ASN A 482 2.29 -3.77 12.36
N HIS A 483 1.00 -4.01 12.13
CA HIS A 483 0.02 -2.94 11.92
C HIS A 483 -0.14 -2.09 13.18
N LEU A 484 -0.12 -2.74 14.35
CA LEU A 484 -0.15 -2.05 15.64
C LEU A 484 1.08 -1.18 15.85
N ALA A 485 2.28 -1.69 15.55
CA ALA A 485 3.50 -0.87 15.58
C ALA A 485 3.38 0.36 14.68
N GLN A 486 2.91 0.21 13.43
CA GLN A 486 2.71 1.34 12.53
C GLN A 486 1.73 2.37 13.10
N ARG A 487 0.64 1.93 13.76
CA ARG A 487 -0.33 2.84 14.39
C ARG A 487 0.20 3.55 15.63
N LEU A 488 1.24 3.02 16.26
CA LEU A 488 1.92 3.70 17.37
C LEU A 488 2.98 4.68 16.87
N ILE A 489 3.63 4.39 15.74
CA ILE A 489 4.67 5.23 15.13
C ILE A 489 4.08 6.52 14.52
N ILE A 490 3.04 6.42 13.70
CA ILE A 490 2.49 7.57 12.96
C ILE A 490 2.10 8.76 13.85
N PRO A 491 1.34 8.56 14.94
CA PRO A 491 0.94 9.64 15.83
C PRO A 491 1.97 9.91 16.95
N ASP A 492 3.17 9.31 16.91
CA ASP A 492 4.13 9.40 17.99
C ASP A 492 4.54 10.86 18.24
N GLN A 493 4.43 11.28 19.51
CA GLN A 493 4.67 12.63 20.02
C GLN A 493 3.89 13.76 19.31
N SER A 494 2.93 13.45 18.43
CA SER A 494 2.25 14.43 17.58
C SER A 494 0.73 14.32 17.61
N VAL A 495 0.14 15.19 16.81
CA VAL A 495 -1.26 15.25 16.38
C VAL A 495 -1.65 13.94 15.66
N SER A 496 -2.95 13.64 15.56
CA SER A 496 -3.39 12.57 14.64
C SER A 496 -3.02 12.93 13.20
N LYS A 497 -2.53 11.94 12.46
CA LYS A 497 -2.10 12.08 11.06
C LYS A 497 -2.67 10.93 10.25
N TYR A 498 -3.01 11.22 9.00
CA TYR A 498 -3.38 10.20 8.03
C TYR A 498 -2.20 9.27 7.72
N GLY A 499 -0.99 9.83 7.54
CA GLY A 499 0.21 9.07 7.19
C GLY A 499 1.51 9.65 7.70
N THR A 500 2.63 8.97 7.41
CA THR A 500 3.96 9.37 7.88
C THR A 500 4.70 10.34 6.96
N TYR A 501 4.36 10.40 5.67
CA TYR A 501 5.20 11.07 4.66
C TYR A 501 4.47 12.20 3.94
N PHE A 502 3.38 11.88 3.23
CA PHE A 502 2.66 12.84 2.41
C PHE A 502 1.60 13.59 3.22
N TYR A 503 0.88 12.86 4.07
CA TYR A 503 -0.26 13.39 4.82
C TYR A 503 0.05 13.54 6.32
N GLU A 504 0.87 14.54 6.65
CA GLU A 504 1.26 14.83 8.03
C GLU A 504 0.22 15.64 8.83
N TRP A 505 -1.02 15.75 8.33
CA TRP A 505 -2.14 16.44 8.97
C TRP A 505 -3.41 15.58 8.92
N PRO A 506 -4.43 15.91 9.75
CA PRO A 506 -5.71 15.22 9.71
C PRO A 506 -6.52 15.61 8.46
N ILE A 507 -7.23 14.64 7.87
CA ILE A 507 -8.02 14.81 6.64
C ILE A 507 -9.51 14.55 6.87
N GLY A 508 -9.91 13.66 7.79
CA GLY A 508 -11.31 13.29 7.92
C GLY A 508 -11.57 11.96 8.63
N LEU A 509 -12.37 11.10 8.00
CA LEU A 509 -12.73 9.79 8.54
C LEU A 509 -11.52 8.91 8.75
N GLU A 510 -10.54 9.07 7.88
CA GLU A 510 -9.32 8.29 7.84
C GLU A 510 -8.51 8.43 9.13
N ASP A 511 -8.70 9.52 9.86
CA ASP A 511 -8.11 9.72 11.16
C ASP A 511 -8.79 8.92 12.28
N TRP A 512 -10.08 8.60 12.14
CA TRP A 512 -10.86 7.86 13.14
C TRP A 512 -10.59 6.35 13.10
N TRP A 513 -10.36 5.77 11.93
CA TRP A 513 -10.08 4.34 11.82
C TRP A 513 -8.88 3.87 12.66
N PRO A 514 -7.70 4.52 12.66
CA PRO A 514 -6.59 4.13 13.51
C PRO A 514 -6.86 4.38 15.00
N ILE A 515 -7.61 5.43 15.36
CA ILE A 515 -7.96 5.72 16.76
C ILE A 515 -8.87 4.64 17.33
N ILE A 516 -9.92 4.29 16.58
CA ILE A 516 -10.85 3.23 16.97
C ILE A 516 -10.10 1.89 17.04
N ALA A 517 -9.18 1.61 16.11
CA ALA A 517 -8.34 0.43 16.18
C ALA A 517 -7.49 0.41 17.47
N LEU A 518 -6.83 1.51 17.84
CA LEU A 518 -6.07 1.59 19.08
C LEU A 518 -6.96 1.31 20.32
N ALA A 519 -8.16 1.88 20.37
CA ALA A 519 -9.12 1.59 21.45
C ALA A 519 -9.52 0.10 21.47
N GLN A 520 -9.86 -0.47 20.31
CA GLN A 520 -10.24 -1.88 20.15
C GLN A 520 -9.10 -2.86 20.45
N TRP A 521 -7.85 -2.40 20.43
CA TRP A 521 -6.66 -3.22 20.72
C TRP A 521 -6.05 -2.94 22.10
N GLY A 522 -6.72 -2.15 22.95
CA GLY A 522 -6.32 -1.94 24.35
C GLY A 522 -5.36 -0.78 24.59
N TYR A 523 -5.19 0.12 23.61
CA TYR A 523 -4.33 1.31 23.66
C TYR A 523 -5.17 2.54 24.03
N ALA A 524 -5.86 2.43 25.17
CA ALA A 524 -6.85 3.42 25.61
C ALA A 524 -6.27 4.83 25.81
N ALA A 525 -5.03 4.93 26.30
CA ALA A 525 -4.39 6.23 26.52
C ALA A 525 -4.15 6.96 25.19
N GLU A 526 -3.59 6.26 24.19
CA GLU A 526 -3.34 6.81 22.86
C GLU A 526 -4.63 7.16 22.16
N ALA A 527 -5.61 6.25 22.17
CA ALA A 527 -6.90 6.48 21.53
C ALA A 527 -7.63 7.70 22.12
N LYS A 528 -7.69 7.83 23.45
CA LYS A 528 -8.32 8.99 24.12
C LYS A 528 -7.61 10.30 23.81
N ARG A 529 -6.26 10.29 23.83
CA ARG A 529 -5.45 11.47 23.49
C ARG A 529 -5.73 11.93 22.06
N LEU A 530 -5.68 11.02 21.10
CA LEU A 530 -5.89 11.31 19.68
C LEU A 530 -7.34 11.68 19.37
N ALA A 531 -8.31 11.03 20.02
CA ALA A 531 -9.72 11.36 19.85
C ALA A 531 -10.05 12.76 20.38
N ALA A 532 -9.59 13.12 21.58
CA ALA A 532 -9.78 14.46 22.13
C ALA A 532 -9.16 15.53 21.23
N ASP A 533 -7.99 15.20 20.67
CA ASP A 533 -7.26 16.06 19.76
C ASP A 533 -8.01 16.33 18.44
N ILE A 534 -8.53 15.29 17.79
CA ILE A 534 -9.34 15.46 16.57
C ILE A 534 -10.64 16.19 16.85
N ILE A 535 -11.32 15.84 17.95
CA ILE A 535 -12.58 16.48 18.37
C ILE A 535 -12.37 18.00 18.50
N ASP A 536 -11.28 18.43 19.16
CA ASP A 536 -10.94 19.86 19.30
C ASP A 536 -10.37 20.49 18.02
N ARG A 537 -9.54 19.82 17.21
CA ARG A 537 -8.98 20.44 15.98
C ARG A 537 -10.04 20.85 14.98
N TYR A 538 -11.05 20.00 14.80
CA TYR A 538 -12.17 20.29 13.92
C TYR A 538 -13.08 21.43 14.41
N LYS A 539 -12.75 22.08 15.53
CA LYS A 539 -13.34 23.34 15.98
C LYS A 539 -12.90 24.56 15.16
N LYS A 540 -11.70 24.51 14.56
CA LYS A 540 -11.08 25.64 13.84
C LYS A 540 -11.39 25.67 12.34
N ASP A 541 -11.83 24.54 11.79
CA ASP A 541 -12.14 24.34 10.37
C ASP A 541 -13.66 24.29 10.11
N LEU A 542 -14.42 25.23 10.68
CA LEU A 542 -15.84 25.41 10.31
C LEU A 542 -16.03 26.06 8.92
N GLY A 543 -15.11 25.76 7.99
CA GLY A 543 -15.13 26.14 6.58
C GLY A 543 -14.14 25.27 5.80
N GLY A 544 -14.54 24.79 4.62
CA GLY A 544 -13.72 23.98 3.70
C GLY A 544 -14.36 22.63 3.36
N GLY A 545 -13.94 22.01 2.25
CA GLY A 545 -14.66 20.89 1.63
C GLY A 545 -14.78 19.57 2.40
N HIS A 546 -14.24 19.49 3.62
CA HIS A 546 -14.35 18.32 4.48
C HIS A 546 -15.19 18.58 5.75
N GLN A 547 -15.73 19.80 5.91
CA GLN A 547 -16.35 20.26 7.15
C GLN A 547 -17.55 19.40 7.57
N GLY A 548 -18.47 19.13 6.63
CA GLY A 548 -19.72 18.41 6.91
C GLY A 548 -19.46 17.09 7.63
N TYR A 549 -18.68 16.20 7.01
CA TYR A 549 -18.43 14.89 7.62
C TYR A 549 -17.45 14.91 8.80
N ARG A 550 -16.41 15.77 8.81
CA ARG A 550 -15.54 15.95 9.98
C ARG A 550 -16.32 16.32 11.24
N THR A 551 -17.39 17.10 11.09
CA THR A 551 -18.26 17.52 12.19
C THR A 551 -18.99 16.33 12.80
N GLY A 552 -19.66 15.52 11.98
CA GLY A 552 -20.40 14.35 12.44
C GLY A 552 -19.54 13.25 13.03
N LEU A 553 -18.37 13.00 12.45
CA LEU A 553 -17.49 11.89 12.85
C LEU A 553 -16.93 12.03 14.28
N GLY A 554 -16.86 13.26 14.81
CA GLY A 554 -16.51 13.49 16.21
C GLY A 554 -17.41 12.75 17.20
N GLY A 555 -18.72 12.74 16.96
CA GLY A 555 -19.68 12.03 17.82
C GLY A 555 -19.53 10.52 17.72
N MET A 556 -19.35 10.00 16.50
CA MET A 556 -19.16 8.57 16.23
C MET A 556 -17.91 8.03 16.93
N GLY A 557 -16.76 8.61 16.60
CA GLY A 557 -15.49 8.18 17.19
C GLY A 557 -15.40 8.44 18.70
N GLY A 558 -15.96 9.57 19.17
CA GLY A 558 -16.07 9.87 20.59
C GLY A 558 -16.86 8.81 21.37
N ARG A 559 -18.00 8.38 20.82
CA ARG A 559 -18.83 7.31 21.39
C ARG A 559 -18.11 5.97 21.40
N GLU A 560 -17.45 5.57 20.32
CA GLU A 560 -16.70 4.30 20.25
C GLU A 560 -15.56 4.26 21.27
N VAL A 561 -14.75 5.33 21.37
CA VAL A 561 -13.68 5.42 22.36
C VAL A 561 -14.24 5.41 23.79
N PHE A 562 -15.34 6.11 24.06
CA PHE A 562 -15.97 6.08 25.39
C PHE A 562 -16.47 4.68 25.73
N ALA A 563 -17.19 4.03 24.81
CA ALA A 563 -17.77 2.71 25.04
C ALA A 563 -16.72 1.63 25.28
N LEU A 564 -15.55 1.71 24.63
CA LEU A 564 -14.45 0.76 24.81
C LEU A 564 -13.59 1.02 26.06
N THR A 565 -13.55 2.25 26.55
CA THR A 565 -12.69 2.64 27.69
C THR A 565 -13.43 2.79 29.01
N GLY A 566 -14.73 3.08 28.97
CA GLY A 566 -15.54 3.39 30.15
C GLY A 566 -15.12 4.67 30.88
N ASP A 567 -14.26 5.51 30.29
CA ASP A 567 -13.70 6.68 30.96
C ASP A 567 -14.69 7.87 30.93
N GLU A 568 -15.54 7.95 31.95
CA GLU A 568 -16.49 9.05 32.11
C GLU A 568 -15.82 10.43 32.22
N ALA A 569 -14.63 10.52 32.82
CA ALA A 569 -13.95 11.80 33.01
C ALA A 569 -13.48 12.34 31.65
N TRP A 570 -12.92 11.47 30.82
CA TRP A 570 -12.58 11.79 29.44
C TRP A 570 -13.83 12.15 28.62
N ALA A 571 -14.90 11.36 28.71
CA ALA A 571 -16.14 11.64 27.99
C ALA A 571 -16.76 12.99 28.39
N LYS A 572 -16.77 13.32 29.70
CA LYS A 572 -17.18 14.65 30.22
C LYS A 572 -16.33 15.77 29.63
N SER A 573 -15.03 15.54 29.42
CA SER A 573 -14.12 16.56 28.88
C SER A 573 -14.39 16.89 27.40
N VAL A 574 -14.81 15.90 26.59
CA VAL A 574 -15.04 16.09 25.14
C VAL A 574 -16.50 16.43 24.80
N LEU A 575 -17.45 16.10 25.68
CA LEU A 575 -18.88 16.34 25.47
C LEU A 575 -19.22 17.80 25.05
N PRO A 576 -18.64 18.86 25.65
CA PRO A 576 -18.95 20.23 25.23
C PRO A 576 -18.64 20.52 23.75
N GLU A 577 -17.59 19.93 23.21
CA GLU A 577 -17.24 20.04 21.78
C GLU A 577 -18.21 19.25 20.91
N LEU A 578 -18.59 18.04 21.34
CA LEU A 578 -19.61 17.24 20.67
C LEU A 578 -20.96 17.97 20.60
N LYS A 579 -21.39 18.60 21.71
CA LYS A 579 -22.60 19.44 21.75
C LYS A 579 -22.52 20.55 20.68
N ARG A 580 -21.41 21.29 20.61
CA ARG A 580 -21.23 22.36 19.61
C ARG A 580 -21.37 21.85 18.16
N LYS A 581 -20.81 20.68 17.87
CA LYS A 581 -20.90 20.04 16.54
C LYS A 581 -22.34 19.64 16.19
N VAL A 582 -23.10 19.15 17.17
CA VAL A 582 -24.54 18.88 17.01
C VAL A 582 -25.30 20.18 16.77
N GLU A 583 -25.06 21.23 17.56
CA GLU A 583 -25.73 22.52 17.37
C GLU A 583 -25.43 23.15 16.01
N TRP A 584 -24.19 23.04 15.51
CA TRP A 584 -23.85 23.44 14.14
C TRP A 584 -24.65 22.65 13.11
N THR A 585 -24.75 21.33 13.25
CA THR A 585 -25.53 20.48 12.35
C THR A 585 -27.01 20.91 12.33
N LEU A 586 -27.57 21.19 13.51
CA LEU A 586 -28.95 21.68 13.64
C LEU A 586 -29.13 23.05 12.99
N SER A 587 -28.16 23.95 13.14
CA SER A 587 -28.24 25.29 12.53
C SER A 587 -28.27 25.18 11.00
N GLN A 588 -27.40 24.35 10.40
CA GLN A 588 -27.38 24.15 8.95
C GLN A 588 -28.71 23.61 8.40
N ARG A 589 -29.34 22.66 9.11
CA ARG A 589 -30.59 22.02 8.70
C ARG A 589 -31.82 22.93 8.80
N ARG A 590 -31.79 23.90 9.71
CA ARG A 590 -32.92 24.80 10.01
C ARG A 590 -32.96 26.02 9.10
N GLU A 591 -31.87 26.32 8.39
CA GLU A 591 -31.86 27.41 7.42
C GLU A 591 -32.83 27.15 6.26
N PRO A 592 -33.58 28.17 5.80
CA PRO A 592 -34.49 28.01 4.66
C PRO A 592 -33.74 27.62 3.38
N GLU A 593 -34.20 26.59 2.68
CA GLU A 593 -33.63 26.12 1.41
C GLU A 593 -34.62 26.32 0.25
N GLN A 594 -34.11 26.80 -0.89
CA GLN A 594 -34.89 27.04 -2.10
C GLN A 594 -35.33 25.73 -2.75
N ASN A 595 -34.45 24.73 -2.80
CA ASN A 595 -34.80 23.40 -3.28
C ASN A 595 -35.54 22.61 -2.17
N PRO A 596 -36.82 22.23 -2.35
CA PRO A 596 -37.55 21.46 -1.35
C PRO A 596 -36.94 20.09 -1.01
N LEU A 597 -36.09 19.52 -1.87
CA LEU A 597 -35.31 18.31 -1.57
C LEU A 597 -34.16 18.59 -0.59
N GLY A 598 -33.57 19.78 -0.65
CA GLY A 598 -32.49 20.20 0.26
C GLY A 598 -32.97 20.60 1.65
N GLN A 599 -34.25 20.96 1.81
CA GLN A 599 -34.78 21.37 3.12
C GLN A 599 -34.58 20.28 4.18
N GLY A 600 -34.07 20.65 5.36
CA GLY A 600 -33.82 19.73 6.47
C GLY A 600 -32.55 18.86 6.34
N LEU A 601 -31.80 19.03 5.25
CA LEU A 601 -30.44 18.51 5.06
C LEU A 601 -29.40 19.59 5.40
N LEU A 602 -28.12 19.22 5.41
CA LEU A 602 -27.03 20.20 5.40
C LEU A 602 -27.13 21.08 4.15
N ARG A 603 -26.68 22.33 4.27
CA ARG A 603 -26.47 23.23 3.14
C ARG A 603 -25.52 22.61 2.12
N LYS A 604 -25.58 23.08 0.87
CA LYS A 604 -24.57 22.71 -0.12
C LYS A 604 -23.19 23.08 0.39
N ASP A 605 -22.36 22.06 0.47
CA ASP A 605 -20.91 22.15 0.63
C ASP A 605 -20.33 21.34 -0.54
N THR A 606 -19.22 20.65 -0.40
CA THR A 606 -18.70 19.80 -1.49
C THR A 606 -19.41 18.45 -1.61
N TYR A 607 -19.32 17.84 -2.80
CA TYR A 607 -19.71 16.44 -3.03
C TYR A 607 -18.99 15.50 -2.05
N GLY A 608 -17.73 15.81 -1.73
CA GLY A 608 -16.94 15.17 -0.70
C GLY A 608 -15.48 15.01 -1.09
N GLY A 609 -14.58 15.06 -0.11
CA GLY A 609 -13.16 14.76 -0.31
C GLY A 609 -12.50 15.69 -1.33
N ASP A 610 -11.85 15.06 -2.32
CA ASP A 610 -11.17 15.73 -3.43
C ASP A 610 -12.14 16.31 -4.49
N VAL A 611 -13.43 15.96 -4.42
CA VAL A 611 -14.46 16.49 -5.32
C VAL A 611 -15.06 17.75 -4.70
N HIS A 612 -14.41 18.88 -4.96
CA HIS A 612 -14.82 20.20 -4.43
C HIS A 612 -16.08 20.80 -5.08
N ALA A 613 -16.71 20.09 -6.02
CA ALA A 613 -17.96 20.50 -6.65
C ALA A 613 -19.03 20.75 -5.57
N PRO A 614 -19.70 21.92 -5.52
CA PRO A 614 -20.74 22.15 -4.54
C PRO A 614 -21.93 21.20 -4.78
N ALA A 615 -22.45 20.54 -3.75
CA ALA A 615 -23.54 19.58 -3.85
C ALA A 615 -24.27 19.36 -2.51
N PHE A 616 -25.49 18.82 -2.58
CA PHE A 616 -26.13 18.20 -1.42
C PHE A 616 -25.69 16.74 -1.29
N ALA A 617 -24.65 16.49 -0.50
CA ALA A 617 -24.03 15.17 -0.36
C ALA A 617 -24.67 14.32 0.76
N ALA A 618 -25.00 13.07 0.45
CA ALA A 618 -25.54 12.07 1.36
C ALA A 618 -24.53 11.75 2.47
N TYR A 619 -23.27 11.52 2.11
CA TYR A 619 -22.24 11.11 3.08
C TYR A 619 -22.05 12.13 4.22
N GLY A 620 -21.99 13.43 3.90
CA GLY A 620 -21.92 14.49 4.91
C GLY A 620 -23.16 14.54 5.82
N ASN A 621 -24.35 14.33 5.25
CA ASN A 621 -25.59 14.25 6.03
C ASN A 621 -25.63 13.01 6.94
N MET A 622 -25.24 11.85 6.43
CA MET A 622 -25.22 10.57 7.16
C MET A 622 -24.24 10.62 8.34
N THR A 623 -23.05 11.18 8.15
CA THR A 623 -22.06 11.35 9.22
C THR A 623 -22.54 12.30 10.31
N CYS A 624 -23.16 13.43 9.94
CA CYS A 624 -23.77 14.37 10.90
C CYS A 624 -24.94 13.75 11.67
N TRP A 625 -25.79 12.95 11.00
CA TRP A 625 -26.83 12.15 11.67
C TRP A 625 -26.20 11.20 12.70
N ARG A 626 -25.20 10.41 12.29
CA ARG A 626 -24.52 9.46 13.15
C ARG A 626 -23.89 10.16 14.36
N GLY A 627 -23.23 11.31 14.14
CA GLY A 627 -22.64 12.14 15.18
C GLY A 627 -23.63 12.62 16.22
N MET A 628 -24.82 13.06 15.80
CA MET A 628 -25.88 13.52 16.69
C MET A 628 -26.45 12.38 17.54
N ARG A 629 -26.75 11.26 16.90
CA ARG A 629 -27.22 10.02 17.55
C ARG A 629 -26.25 9.52 18.62
N ASP A 630 -24.97 9.45 18.26
CA ASP A 630 -23.92 8.93 19.14
C ASP A 630 -23.58 9.92 20.25
N THR A 631 -23.65 11.24 20.01
CA THR A 631 -23.53 12.26 21.05
C THR A 631 -24.68 12.17 22.06
N ALA A 632 -25.90 11.87 21.61
CA ALA A 632 -27.02 11.65 22.51
C ALA A 632 -26.79 10.44 23.44
N TRP A 633 -26.18 9.37 22.93
CA TRP A 633 -25.78 8.22 23.74
C TRP A 633 -24.73 8.59 24.79
N VAL A 634 -23.70 9.37 24.40
CA VAL A 634 -22.68 9.86 25.34
C VAL A 634 -23.32 10.73 26.43
N ALA A 635 -24.20 11.66 26.05
CA ALA A 635 -24.92 12.53 26.98
C ALA A 635 -25.75 11.74 28.00
N GLU A 636 -26.52 10.73 27.56
CA GLU A 636 -27.31 9.90 28.46
C GLU A 636 -26.43 9.17 29.48
N ARG A 637 -25.32 8.58 29.03
CA ARG A 637 -24.38 7.87 29.92
C ARG A 637 -23.71 8.77 30.94
N LEU A 638 -23.62 10.07 30.65
CA LEU A 638 -23.12 11.08 31.57
C LEU A 638 -24.21 11.73 32.44
N GLY A 639 -25.47 11.27 32.33
CA GLY A 639 -26.59 11.74 33.13
C GLY A 639 -27.38 12.93 32.53
N GLU A 640 -27.04 13.37 31.32
CA GLU A 640 -27.65 14.53 30.64
C GLU A 640 -28.91 14.09 29.86
N LYS A 641 -29.94 13.65 30.59
CA LYS A 641 -31.12 12.95 30.03
C LYS A 641 -31.95 13.81 29.07
N GLU A 642 -32.23 15.05 29.43
CA GLU A 642 -33.06 15.96 28.61
C GLU A 642 -32.36 16.28 27.27
N LEU A 643 -31.04 16.50 27.32
CA LEU A 643 -30.23 16.72 26.13
C LEU A 643 -30.20 15.48 25.24
N ALA A 644 -29.97 14.31 25.83
CA ALA A 644 -29.97 13.04 25.11
C ALA A 644 -31.31 12.78 24.42
N GLN A 645 -32.43 13.04 25.10
CA GLN A 645 -33.77 12.90 24.52
C GLN A 645 -33.97 13.85 23.33
N THR A 646 -33.55 15.11 23.47
CA THR A 646 -33.64 16.12 22.40
C THR A 646 -32.85 15.70 21.18
N TYR A 647 -31.58 15.34 21.35
CA TYR A 647 -30.72 14.92 20.24
C TYR A 647 -31.16 13.61 19.60
N ARG A 648 -31.77 12.68 20.35
CA ARG A 648 -32.38 11.47 19.77
C ARG A 648 -33.57 11.79 18.89
N ALA A 649 -34.45 12.68 19.33
CA ALA A 649 -35.62 13.08 18.54
C ALA A 649 -35.17 13.75 17.23
N GLU A 650 -34.22 14.66 17.31
CA GLU A 650 -33.61 15.33 16.14
C GLU A 650 -32.91 14.35 15.21
N ALA A 651 -32.13 13.40 15.75
CA ALA A 651 -31.47 12.37 14.95
C ALA A 651 -32.48 11.43 14.27
N ALA A 652 -33.59 11.08 14.94
CA ALA A 652 -34.64 10.26 14.35
C ALA A 652 -35.35 10.97 13.20
N GLU A 653 -35.62 12.28 13.34
CA GLU A 653 -36.15 13.10 12.25
C GLU A 653 -35.17 13.22 11.10
N TYR A 654 -33.89 13.44 11.40
CA TYR A 654 -32.86 13.55 10.38
C TYR A 654 -32.67 12.25 9.60
N ARG A 655 -32.69 11.09 10.28
CA ARG A 655 -32.67 9.76 9.64
C ARG A 655 -33.79 9.61 8.63
N ARG A 656 -35.04 9.93 9.04
CA ARG A 656 -36.21 9.88 8.16
C ARG A 656 -36.01 10.77 6.94
N ARG A 657 -35.50 11.99 7.14
CA ARG A 657 -35.28 12.93 6.05
C ARG A 657 -34.21 12.47 5.05
N ILE A 658 -33.09 11.95 5.54
CA ILE A 658 -32.03 11.40 4.68
C ILE A 658 -32.56 10.22 3.88
N HIS A 659 -33.31 9.31 4.51
CA HIS A 659 -33.93 8.18 3.84
C HIS A 659 -34.93 8.62 2.76
N GLU A 660 -35.85 9.52 3.11
CA GLU A 660 -36.85 10.07 2.20
C GLU A 660 -36.21 10.69 0.95
N VAL A 661 -35.12 11.44 1.11
CA VAL A 661 -34.45 12.09 -0.02
C VAL A 661 -33.65 11.08 -0.84
N PHE A 662 -32.71 10.36 -0.25
CA PHE A 662 -31.74 9.56 -1.01
C PHE A 662 -32.20 8.15 -1.35
N ALA A 663 -32.98 7.51 -0.48
CA ALA A 663 -33.43 6.13 -0.65
C ALA A 663 -34.87 6.01 -1.19
N ASP A 664 -35.66 7.09 -1.20
CA ASP A 664 -37.01 7.10 -1.76
C ASP A 664 -37.15 8.02 -2.97
N LYS A 665 -36.95 9.34 -2.83
CA LYS A 665 -37.19 10.33 -3.90
C LYS A 665 -36.10 10.33 -4.98
N LEU A 666 -34.84 10.22 -4.60
CA LEU A 666 -33.68 10.18 -5.49
C LEU A 666 -33.22 8.76 -5.81
N LEU A 667 -33.96 7.73 -5.41
CA LEU A 667 -33.65 6.37 -5.82
C LEU A 667 -33.86 6.24 -7.34
N ASP A 668 -32.83 5.77 -8.06
CA ASP A 668 -32.93 5.53 -9.49
C ASP A 668 -33.21 4.05 -9.75
N LYS A 669 -34.35 3.76 -10.39
CA LYS A 669 -34.75 2.40 -10.79
C LYS A 669 -34.79 2.23 -12.31
N SER A 670 -34.10 3.10 -13.05
CA SER A 670 -34.03 3.05 -14.52
C SER A 670 -33.12 1.94 -15.05
N THR A 671 -32.27 1.36 -14.18
CA THR A 671 -31.45 0.19 -14.51
C THR A 671 -31.96 -1.06 -13.79
N ASP A 672 -31.47 -2.23 -14.20
CA ASP A 672 -31.68 -3.53 -13.55
C ASP A 672 -31.23 -3.57 -12.07
N LEU A 673 -30.37 -2.63 -11.66
CA LEU A 673 -29.96 -2.43 -10.28
C LEU A 673 -30.46 -1.08 -9.75
N PRO A 674 -31.16 -1.04 -8.60
CA PRO A 674 -31.48 0.23 -7.96
C PRO A 674 -30.19 0.98 -7.59
N PHE A 675 -30.14 2.26 -7.93
CA PHE A 675 -28.98 3.11 -7.67
C PHE A 675 -29.35 4.22 -6.67
N VAL A 676 -28.64 4.24 -5.54
CA VAL A 676 -28.75 5.28 -4.50
C VAL A 676 -27.69 6.34 -4.78
N PRO A 677 -28.05 7.56 -5.21
CA PRO A 677 -27.08 8.61 -5.47
C PRO A 677 -26.41 9.09 -4.18
N ASN A 678 -25.14 9.46 -4.26
CA ASN A 678 -24.46 10.16 -3.18
C ASN A 678 -24.84 11.64 -3.17
N ALA A 679 -25.15 12.27 -4.31
CA ALA A 679 -25.47 13.69 -4.31
C ALA A 679 -26.47 14.15 -5.39
N PHE A 680 -26.99 15.37 -5.20
CA PHE A 680 -27.76 16.11 -6.19
C PHE A 680 -27.34 17.58 -6.22
N GLU A 681 -27.70 18.26 -7.32
CA GLU A 681 -27.22 19.61 -7.69
C GLU A 681 -25.70 19.76 -7.58
N ILE A 682 -24.98 18.87 -8.27
CA ILE A 682 -23.52 18.75 -8.26
C ILE A 682 -22.90 19.78 -9.21
N GLY A 683 -22.04 20.63 -8.67
CA GLY A 683 -21.34 21.69 -9.38
C GLY A 683 -22.08 23.03 -9.37
N ASP A 684 -21.51 23.99 -10.07
CA ASP A 684 -22.10 25.33 -10.26
C ASP A 684 -22.50 25.47 -11.75
N PRO A 685 -23.77 25.78 -12.08
CA PRO A 685 -24.20 26.00 -13.47
C PRO A 685 -23.37 27.06 -14.21
N ALA A 686 -22.74 28.00 -13.49
CA ALA A 686 -21.94 29.07 -14.05
C ALA A 686 -20.44 28.72 -14.20
N LYS A 687 -19.98 27.56 -13.71
CA LYS A 687 -18.55 27.18 -13.72
C LYS A 687 -18.36 25.73 -14.19
N MET A 688 -17.30 25.52 -14.96
CA MET A 688 -16.88 24.16 -15.33
C MET A 688 -16.16 23.52 -14.13
N ASP A 689 -16.59 22.32 -13.74
CA ASP A 689 -15.99 21.56 -12.65
C ASP A 689 -15.09 20.45 -13.22
N THR A 690 -13.89 20.29 -12.67
CA THR A 690 -12.91 19.33 -13.20
C THR A 690 -13.29 17.87 -12.99
N HIS A 691 -14.14 17.56 -12.00
CA HIS A 691 -14.57 16.21 -11.66
C HIS A 691 -15.95 15.88 -12.24
N ALA A 692 -16.91 16.80 -12.07
CA ALA A 692 -18.28 16.61 -12.56
C ALA A 692 -18.43 16.95 -14.05
N GLY A 693 -17.49 17.70 -14.63
CA GLY A 693 -17.49 18.21 -16.00
C GLY A 693 -18.46 19.38 -16.17
N LYS A 694 -19.76 19.09 -16.07
CA LYS A 694 -20.85 20.07 -16.13
C LYS A 694 -21.74 19.92 -14.90
N PHE A 695 -22.50 20.96 -14.57
CA PHE A 695 -23.53 20.90 -13.54
C PHE A 695 -24.49 19.72 -13.76
N ARG A 696 -24.79 18.99 -12.68
CA ARG A 696 -25.72 17.85 -12.69
C ARG A 696 -26.81 18.09 -11.66
N GLU A 697 -28.06 18.18 -12.10
CA GLU A 697 -29.20 18.30 -11.19
C GLU A 697 -29.31 17.09 -10.25
N ARG A 698 -28.95 15.90 -10.74
CA ARG A 698 -28.93 14.65 -9.97
C ARG A 698 -27.79 13.75 -10.46
N GLU A 699 -27.18 13.03 -9.53
CA GLU A 699 -26.23 11.96 -9.87
C GLU A 699 -26.96 10.77 -10.50
N LYS A 700 -26.40 10.26 -11.60
CA LYS A 700 -27.03 9.20 -12.41
C LYS A 700 -26.30 7.87 -12.23
N PRO A 701 -26.98 6.73 -12.48
CA PRO A 701 -26.36 5.41 -12.48
C PRO A 701 -25.12 5.35 -13.39
N TYR A 702 -24.06 4.68 -12.91
CA TYR A 702 -22.81 4.46 -13.63
C TYR A 702 -22.77 3.06 -14.27
N PRO A 703 -22.59 2.93 -15.59
CA PRO A 703 -22.40 1.63 -16.22
C PRO A 703 -21.17 0.88 -15.70
N SER A 704 -20.12 1.62 -15.33
CA SER A 704 -18.88 1.11 -14.75
C SER A 704 -18.32 2.14 -13.77
N LEU A 705 -18.33 1.81 -12.48
CA LEU A 705 -17.87 2.68 -11.40
C LEU A 705 -16.39 3.03 -11.54
N HIS A 706 -15.54 2.07 -11.90
CA HIS A 706 -14.09 2.30 -11.96
C HIS A 706 -13.62 2.98 -13.26
N GLN A 707 -14.46 3.10 -14.28
CA GLN A 707 -14.09 3.77 -15.55
C GLN A 707 -14.57 5.22 -15.60
N ASP A 708 -15.46 5.61 -14.69
CA ASP A 708 -15.92 6.98 -14.53
C ASP A 708 -15.29 7.59 -13.26
N LEU A 709 -14.75 8.80 -13.36
CA LEU A 709 -14.07 9.45 -12.24
C LEU A 709 -15.03 9.69 -11.05
N LEU A 710 -16.24 10.21 -11.32
CA LEU A 710 -17.22 10.48 -10.28
C LEU A 710 -17.85 9.17 -9.77
N GLY A 711 -18.03 8.17 -10.64
CA GLY A 711 -18.39 6.81 -10.26
C GLY A 711 -17.36 6.16 -9.31
N GLY A 712 -16.08 6.44 -9.51
CA GLY A 712 -15.00 6.04 -8.62
C GLY A 712 -15.17 6.64 -7.23
N TYR A 713 -15.45 7.94 -7.13
CA TYR A 713 -15.73 8.60 -5.85
C TYR A 713 -17.03 8.13 -5.20
N TRP A 714 -18.09 7.90 -5.98
CA TRP A 714 -19.32 7.29 -5.47
C TRP A 714 -19.02 5.96 -4.78
N ASN A 715 -18.17 5.12 -5.41
CA ASN A 715 -17.78 3.82 -4.87
C ASN A 715 -17.05 3.93 -3.52
N LEU A 716 -16.21 4.96 -3.33
CA LEU A 716 -15.55 5.23 -2.05
C LEU A 716 -16.55 5.75 -1.01
N PHE A 717 -17.30 6.82 -1.32
CA PHE A 717 -18.19 7.47 -0.34
C PHE A 717 -19.37 6.61 0.08
N MET A 718 -20.03 5.95 -0.87
CA MET A 718 -21.14 5.05 -0.53
C MET A 718 -20.63 3.74 0.08
N GLY A 719 -19.42 3.30 -0.28
CA GLY A 719 -18.73 2.19 0.39
C GLY A 719 -18.46 2.47 1.87
N MET A 720 -18.04 3.70 2.21
CA MET A 720 -17.88 4.16 3.59
C MET A 720 -19.23 4.42 4.28
N ALA A 721 -20.21 4.99 3.58
CA ALA A 721 -21.52 5.32 4.15
C ALA A 721 -22.21 4.12 4.82
N LEU A 722 -21.97 2.90 4.29
CA LEU A 722 -22.43 1.65 4.89
C LEU A 722 -21.95 1.45 6.34
N GLU A 723 -20.79 1.98 6.74
CA GLU A 723 -20.28 1.83 8.11
C GLU A 723 -20.99 2.72 9.13
N LEU A 724 -21.77 3.69 8.66
CA LEU A 724 -22.50 4.62 9.52
C LEU A 724 -23.80 4.00 10.04
N ASP A 725 -24.22 2.85 9.50
CA ASP A 725 -25.44 2.11 9.86
C ASP A 725 -26.75 2.89 9.63
N LEU A 726 -26.75 3.98 8.85
CA LEU A 726 -28.01 4.62 8.43
C LEU A 726 -28.86 3.65 7.61
N PHE A 727 -28.19 2.86 6.77
CA PHE A 727 -28.71 1.69 6.09
C PHE A 727 -28.14 0.44 6.79
N PRO A 728 -28.86 -0.15 7.76
CA PRO A 728 -28.41 -1.33 8.47
C PRO A 728 -28.11 -2.48 7.51
N ALA A 729 -27.15 -3.35 7.85
CA ALA A 729 -26.65 -4.36 6.94
C ALA A 729 -27.77 -5.21 6.28
N GLY A 730 -28.85 -5.55 7.01
CA GLY A 730 -29.95 -6.35 6.46
C GLY A 730 -30.90 -5.64 5.49
N SER A 731 -30.87 -4.30 5.44
CA SER A 731 -31.86 -3.46 4.75
C SER A 731 -31.71 -3.46 3.22
N GLU A 732 -32.79 -3.10 2.52
CA GLU A 732 -32.76 -2.99 1.05
C GLU A 732 -31.78 -1.91 0.55
N PRO A 733 -31.73 -0.68 1.12
CA PRO A 733 -30.74 0.31 0.67
C PRO A 733 -29.30 -0.14 0.83
N SER A 734 -28.98 -0.87 1.92
CA SER A 734 -27.66 -1.47 2.09
C SER A 734 -27.37 -2.50 1.00
N ARG A 735 -28.37 -3.31 0.59
CA ARG A 735 -28.20 -4.27 -0.53
C ARG A 735 -28.03 -3.57 -1.86
N TRP A 736 -28.82 -2.53 -2.14
CA TRP A 736 -28.68 -1.75 -3.37
C TRP A 736 -27.26 -1.22 -3.54
N VAL A 737 -26.67 -0.63 -2.49
CA VAL A 737 -25.29 -0.15 -2.53
C VAL A 737 -24.30 -1.31 -2.74
N THR A 738 -24.38 -2.38 -1.92
CA THR A 738 -23.43 -3.51 -2.04
C THR A 738 -23.51 -4.21 -3.39
N ASP A 739 -24.73 -4.42 -3.91
CA ASP A 739 -24.96 -5.13 -5.17
C ASP A 739 -24.50 -4.27 -6.36
N TYR A 740 -24.69 -2.95 -6.29
CA TYR A 740 -24.18 -2.03 -7.31
C TYR A 740 -22.65 -2.04 -7.34
N MET A 741 -21.98 -2.00 -6.19
CA MET A 741 -20.52 -2.14 -6.10
C MET A 741 -20.03 -3.46 -6.71
N GLU A 742 -20.71 -4.57 -6.42
CA GLU A 742 -20.33 -5.91 -6.91
C GLU A 742 -20.59 -6.12 -8.41
N GLN A 743 -21.59 -5.46 -8.98
CA GLN A 743 -22.08 -5.71 -10.35
C GLN A 743 -21.80 -4.56 -11.34
N ARG A 744 -21.22 -3.44 -10.88
CA ARG A 744 -20.80 -2.31 -11.73
C ARG A 744 -19.32 -1.98 -11.60
N GLY A 745 -18.51 -2.99 -11.30
CA GLY A 745 -17.05 -2.90 -11.30
C GLY A 745 -16.51 -2.02 -10.17
N GLY A 746 -17.21 -1.94 -9.05
CA GLY A 746 -16.80 -1.23 -7.84
C GLY A 746 -15.86 -2.04 -6.95
N VAL A 747 -15.75 -3.36 -7.14
CA VAL A 747 -14.83 -4.19 -6.36
C VAL A 747 -13.98 -5.13 -7.21
N ALA A 748 -12.77 -5.41 -6.74
CA ALA A 748 -11.86 -6.44 -7.26
C ALA A 748 -11.21 -7.17 -6.09
N LEU A 749 -11.30 -8.51 -6.07
CA LEU A 749 -10.92 -9.36 -4.94
C LEU A 749 -11.62 -8.93 -3.64
N GLY A 750 -12.86 -8.49 -3.76
CA GLY A 750 -13.65 -7.93 -2.67
C GLY A 750 -13.11 -6.60 -2.09
N LEU A 751 -12.19 -5.91 -2.79
CA LEU A 751 -11.66 -4.61 -2.39
C LEU A 751 -12.26 -3.51 -3.24
N ALA A 752 -12.58 -2.36 -2.62
CA ALA A 752 -13.05 -1.19 -3.35
C ALA A 752 -12.04 -0.77 -4.44
N ARG A 753 -12.53 -0.66 -5.67
CA ARG A 753 -11.78 -0.17 -6.82
C ARG A 753 -11.84 1.35 -6.88
N PHE A 754 -10.74 1.94 -7.30
CA PHE A 754 -10.67 3.32 -7.73
C PHE A 754 -9.83 3.34 -9.01
N MET A 755 -10.47 3.68 -10.14
CA MET A 755 -9.83 3.57 -11.45
C MET A 755 -9.31 2.14 -11.72
N ASP A 756 -8.14 2.00 -12.33
CA ASP A 756 -7.47 0.69 -12.56
C ASP A 756 -6.76 0.12 -11.30
N GLY A 757 -6.98 0.73 -10.13
CA GLY A 757 -6.44 0.31 -8.85
C GLY A 757 -7.49 -0.08 -7.82
N VAL A 758 -7.04 -0.29 -6.60
CA VAL A 758 -7.86 -0.40 -5.40
C VAL A 758 -7.49 0.68 -4.42
N ASP A 759 -8.53 1.23 -3.80
CA ASP A 759 -8.42 2.10 -2.65
C ASP A 759 -9.21 1.45 -1.51
N TRP A 760 -8.66 0.32 -1.06
CA TRP A 760 -9.43 -0.77 -0.48
C TRP A 760 -10.07 -0.41 0.86
N HIS A 761 -9.42 0.46 1.63
CA HIS A 761 -9.79 0.79 2.99
C HIS A 761 -11.03 1.69 3.06
N TYR A 762 -11.33 2.44 1.99
CA TYR A 762 -12.61 3.13 1.79
C TYR A 762 -13.79 2.17 1.56
N GLY A 763 -13.52 0.90 1.22
CA GLY A 763 -14.53 -0.16 1.19
C GLY A 763 -14.93 -0.70 2.57
N VAL A 764 -14.44 -0.14 3.68
CA VAL A 764 -14.63 -0.71 5.03
C VAL A 764 -16.10 -0.97 5.39
N GLY A 765 -17.03 -0.10 4.99
CA GLY A 765 -18.46 -0.30 5.23
C GLY A 765 -19.05 -1.49 4.45
N TYR A 766 -18.61 -1.70 3.21
CA TYR A 766 -18.90 -2.90 2.43
C TYR A 766 -18.40 -4.16 3.15
N LEU A 767 -17.14 -4.17 3.63
CA LEU A 767 -16.56 -5.31 4.33
C LEU A 767 -17.28 -5.62 5.66
N LYS A 768 -17.60 -4.59 6.45
CA LYS A 768 -18.38 -4.73 7.70
C LYS A 768 -19.77 -5.29 7.41
N THR A 769 -20.43 -4.83 6.34
CA THR A 769 -21.75 -5.32 5.91
C THR A 769 -21.72 -6.80 5.53
N LEU A 770 -20.71 -7.25 4.77
CA LEU A 770 -20.54 -8.67 4.44
C LEU A 770 -20.43 -9.54 5.70
N LEU A 771 -19.65 -9.08 6.69
CA LEU A 771 -19.47 -9.80 7.95
C LEU A 771 -20.77 -9.85 8.76
N GLU A 772 -21.50 -8.74 8.86
CA GLU A 772 -22.77 -8.66 9.59
C GLU A 772 -23.88 -9.52 8.96
N ARG A 773 -23.91 -9.63 7.62
CA ARG A 773 -24.81 -10.54 6.88
C ARG A 773 -24.41 -12.01 6.94
N GLY A 774 -23.24 -12.32 7.48
CA GLY A 774 -22.70 -13.69 7.48
C GLY A 774 -22.23 -14.17 6.11
N GLU A 775 -21.93 -13.25 5.17
CA GLU A 775 -21.36 -13.54 3.84
C GLU A 775 -19.85 -13.86 3.95
N ARG A 776 -19.52 -14.83 4.81
CA ARG A 776 -18.15 -15.13 5.26
C ARG A 776 -17.16 -15.39 4.13
N ALA A 777 -17.57 -16.09 3.07
CA ALA A 777 -16.70 -16.37 1.93
C ALA A 777 -16.26 -15.09 1.20
N LYS A 778 -17.18 -14.14 0.98
CA LYS A 778 -16.86 -12.84 0.41
C LYS A 778 -16.01 -12.00 1.37
N PHE A 779 -16.38 -11.96 2.65
CA PHE A 779 -15.59 -11.27 3.67
C PHE A 779 -14.15 -11.79 3.73
N LEU A 780 -13.92 -13.10 3.72
CA LEU A 780 -12.58 -13.69 3.70
C LEU A 780 -11.83 -13.39 2.40
N THR A 781 -12.54 -13.31 1.26
CA THR A 781 -11.96 -12.84 -0.01
C THR A 781 -11.40 -11.42 0.16
N SER A 782 -12.21 -10.50 0.70
CA SER A 782 -11.82 -9.11 0.94
C SER A 782 -10.74 -8.97 2.02
N TYR A 783 -10.83 -9.72 3.13
CA TYR A 783 -9.86 -9.63 4.22
C TYR A 783 -8.48 -10.10 3.75
N TYR A 784 -8.38 -11.28 3.15
CA TYR A 784 -7.12 -11.74 2.58
C TYR A 784 -6.69 -10.91 1.37
N GLY A 785 -7.65 -10.34 0.63
CA GLY A 785 -7.41 -9.32 -0.40
C GLY A 785 -6.71 -8.09 0.20
N ALA A 786 -7.18 -7.56 1.31
CA ALA A 786 -6.58 -6.40 1.97
C ALA A 786 -5.15 -6.73 2.42
N LEU A 787 -4.91 -7.92 2.98
CA LEU A 787 -3.57 -8.34 3.37
C LEU A 787 -2.64 -8.60 2.19
N ALA A 788 -3.15 -9.17 1.09
CA ALA A 788 -2.35 -9.61 -0.04
C ALA A 788 -2.27 -8.58 -1.18
N HIS A 789 -3.18 -7.61 -1.26
CA HIS A 789 -3.35 -6.58 -2.31
C HIS A 789 -3.41 -5.17 -1.77
N GLY A 790 -4.18 -4.94 -0.70
CA GLY A 790 -4.17 -3.66 0.01
C GLY A 790 -2.89 -3.41 0.80
N GLY A 791 -2.13 -4.47 1.08
CA GLY A 791 -0.89 -4.47 1.83
C GLY A 791 0.31 -5.07 1.08
N SER A 792 1.49 -4.76 1.59
CA SER A 792 2.77 -5.31 1.15
C SER A 792 2.96 -6.73 1.64
N ARG A 793 3.27 -7.66 0.74
CA ARG A 793 3.57 -9.06 1.10
C ARG A 793 4.86 -9.23 1.92
N SER A 794 5.79 -8.29 1.75
CA SER A 794 7.15 -8.37 2.33
C SER A 794 7.35 -7.36 3.46
N LEU A 795 6.73 -6.18 3.38
CA LEU A 795 6.84 -5.11 4.38
C LEU A 795 5.62 -5.04 5.32
N LEU A 796 4.54 -5.75 4.96
CA LEU A 796 3.29 -5.79 5.73
C LEU A 796 2.68 -4.39 6.00
N GLY A 797 3.08 -3.35 5.25
CA GLY A 797 2.49 -2.01 5.26
C GLY A 797 1.45 -1.85 4.16
N THR A 798 0.43 -1.04 4.40
CA THR A 798 -0.69 -0.84 3.46
C THR A 798 -0.66 0.60 2.94
N PRO A 799 -0.37 0.80 1.63
CA PRO A 799 -0.50 2.13 1.06
C PRO A 799 -1.97 2.58 1.03
N GLU A 800 -2.20 3.87 0.80
CA GLU A 800 -3.53 4.42 0.50
C GLU A 800 -4.19 3.67 -0.66
N ALA A 801 -3.63 3.83 -1.88
CA ALA A 801 -4.08 3.09 -3.05
C ALA A 801 -3.00 2.14 -3.55
N ALA A 802 -3.45 1.03 -4.14
CA ALA A 802 -2.60 0.03 -4.77
C ALA A 802 -3.11 -0.27 -6.19
N ARG A 803 -2.21 -0.26 -7.18
CA ARG A 803 -2.59 -0.63 -8.55
C ARG A 803 -2.76 -2.14 -8.69
N ILE A 804 -3.81 -2.55 -9.42
CA ILE A 804 -4.03 -3.96 -9.78
C ILE A 804 -3.74 -4.18 -11.27
N TRP A 805 -4.05 -3.20 -12.15
CA TRP A 805 -3.84 -3.32 -13.60
C TRP A 805 -3.09 -2.13 -14.21
N PRO A 806 -2.42 -2.31 -15.37
CA PRO A 806 -1.60 -3.47 -15.71
C PRO A 806 -0.26 -3.44 -14.94
N THR A 807 -0.25 -2.84 -13.73
CA THR A 807 0.93 -2.26 -13.08
C THR A 807 1.09 -2.62 -11.61
N ARG A 808 0.68 -3.82 -11.22
CA ARG A 808 1.03 -4.29 -9.87
C ARG A 808 2.51 -4.64 -9.84
N VAL A 809 3.33 -3.83 -9.18
CA VAL A 809 4.73 -4.17 -8.89
C VAL A 809 4.75 -4.94 -7.57
N SER A 810 5.58 -5.99 -7.43
CA SER A 810 5.76 -6.60 -6.12
C SER A 810 6.38 -5.54 -5.20
N ASN A 811 5.95 -5.39 -3.95
CA ASN A 811 6.42 -4.27 -3.13
C ASN A 811 7.92 -4.38 -2.79
N GLU A 812 8.54 -5.54 -2.96
CA GLU A 812 10.00 -5.71 -2.96
C GLU A 812 10.64 -5.09 -4.21
N ALA A 813 10.04 -5.28 -5.39
CA ALA A 813 10.44 -4.55 -6.59
C ALA A 813 10.13 -3.05 -6.45
N LEU A 814 9.04 -2.65 -5.80
CA LEU A 814 8.73 -1.25 -5.49
C LEU A 814 9.77 -0.64 -4.54
N ALA A 815 10.17 -1.37 -3.49
CA ALA A 815 11.22 -0.97 -2.57
C ALA A 815 12.61 -0.98 -3.23
N ALA A 816 12.86 -1.91 -4.16
CA ALA A 816 14.07 -1.90 -4.98
C ALA A 816 14.08 -0.66 -5.89
N GLU A 817 12.99 -0.38 -6.61
CA GLU A 817 12.80 0.84 -7.40
C GLU A 817 12.94 2.10 -6.52
N PHE A 818 12.52 2.07 -5.24
CA PHE A 818 12.70 3.18 -4.30
C PHE A 818 14.18 3.37 -3.94
N ARG A 819 14.92 2.28 -3.80
CA ARG A 819 16.37 2.28 -3.54
C ARG A 819 17.19 2.71 -4.75
N VAL A 820 16.70 2.54 -5.99
CA VAL A 820 17.39 3.01 -7.21
C VAL A 820 16.98 4.42 -7.61
N ASN A 821 15.72 4.81 -7.40
CA ASN A 821 15.15 6.10 -7.78
C ASN A 821 14.96 7.04 -6.57
N VAL A 822 15.93 7.02 -5.63
CA VAL A 822 15.91 7.80 -4.38
C VAL A 822 15.67 9.30 -4.61
N TRP A 823 15.98 9.78 -5.82
CA TRP A 823 16.06 11.20 -6.17
C TRP A 823 14.89 11.72 -7.01
N ASN A 824 13.98 10.87 -7.51
CA ASN A 824 12.90 11.32 -8.42
C ASN A 824 11.62 10.46 -8.38
N TRP A 825 11.21 9.99 -7.21
CA TRP A 825 10.05 9.11 -7.07
C TRP A 825 8.72 9.84 -7.28
N THR A 826 8.00 9.62 -8.39
CA THR A 826 6.67 10.22 -8.66
C THR A 826 5.50 9.27 -8.37
N GLY A 827 5.71 8.15 -7.69
CA GLY A 827 4.65 7.20 -7.32
C GLY A 827 3.79 7.70 -6.15
N TYR A 828 2.63 8.25 -6.48
CA TYR A 828 1.71 9.06 -5.68
C TYR A 828 1.00 8.42 -4.46
N TYR A 829 1.55 7.45 -3.72
CA TYR A 829 0.78 6.83 -2.62
C TYR A 829 1.53 6.77 -1.29
N GLU A 830 0.92 7.31 -0.24
CA GLU A 830 1.40 7.26 1.15
C GLU A 830 1.65 5.80 1.54
N ALA A 831 2.92 5.46 1.82
CA ALA A 831 3.34 4.09 2.07
C ALA A 831 2.84 3.55 3.42
N LEU A 832 2.57 4.45 4.37
CA LEU A 832 2.01 4.14 5.69
C LEU A 832 0.78 5.03 5.93
N SER A 833 -0.37 4.65 5.38
CA SER A 833 -1.63 5.41 5.45
C SER A 833 -2.48 5.02 6.66
N ALA A 834 -3.75 5.43 6.74
CA ALA A 834 -4.73 5.01 7.76
C ALA A 834 -5.13 3.53 7.68
N ALA A 835 -4.89 2.89 6.54
CA ALA A 835 -5.36 1.55 6.19
C ALA A 835 -4.97 0.42 7.19
N PRO A 836 -3.84 0.45 7.92
CA PRO A 836 -3.56 -0.54 8.95
C PRO A 836 -4.56 -0.51 10.11
N GLY A 837 -5.13 0.66 10.41
CA GLY A 837 -6.21 0.81 11.39
C GLY A 837 -7.46 0.04 10.95
N VAL A 838 -7.83 0.13 9.68
CA VAL A 838 -8.95 -0.64 9.11
C VAL A 838 -8.70 -2.14 9.19
N ALA A 839 -7.51 -2.61 8.80
CA ALA A 839 -7.17 -4.04 8.88
C ALA A 839 -7.21 -4.58 10.32
N LEU A 840 -6.74 -3.81 11.31
CA LEU A 840 -6.83 -4.14 12.73
C LEU A 840 -8.29 -4.21 13.22
N GLN A 841 -9.13 -3.28 12.78
CA GLN A 841 -10.57 -3.33 13.09
C GLN A 841 -11.23 -4.58 12.50
N LEU A 842 -11.00 -4.89 11.21
CA LEU A 842 -11.60 -6.05 10.55
C LEU A 842 -11.16 -7.37 11.21
N LEU A 843 -9.88 -7.47 11.60
CA LEU A 843 -9.36 -8.62 12.35
C LEU A 843 -10.01 -8.73 13.74
N ARG A 844 -10.19 -7.61 14.43
CA ARG A 844 -10.92 -7.62 15.71
C ARG A 844 -12.37 -8.07 15.49
N LEU A 845 -13.08 -7.49 14.53
CA LEU A 845 -14.50 -7.77 14.26
C LEU A 845 -14.78 -9.22 13.83
N MET A 846 -13.87 -9.87 13.08
CA MET A 846 -14.03 -11.28 12.73
C MET A 846 -13.90 -12.22 13.95
N LEU A 847 -13.18 -11.78 14.99
CA LEU A 847 -12.93 -12.52 16.23
C LEU A 847 -13.93 -12.18 17.34
N VAL A 848 -14.19 -10.89 17.57
CA VAL A 848 -15.02 -10.33 18.64
C VAL A 848 -15.69 -9.06 18.13
N ARG A 849 -17.02 -9.01 18.17
CA ARG A 849 -17.77 -7.78 17.85
C ARG A 849 -19.03 -7.66 18.68
N GLU A 850 -19.45 -6.42 18.89
CA GLU A 850 -20.75 -6.13 19.48
C GLU A 850 -21.86 -6.36 18.45
N GLY A 851 -22.95 -6.95 18.90
CA GLY A 851 -24.13 -7.20 18.07
C GLY A 851 -24.92 -5.92 17.84
N LYS A 852 -25.63 -5.91 16.71
CA LYS A 852 -26.53 -4.82 16.31
C LYS A 852 -27.91 -5.38 15.99
N ASP A 853 -28.94 -4.57 16.21
CA ASP A 853 -30.31 -4.86 15.83
C ASP A 853 -30.61 -4.49 14.36
N ALA A 854 -31.89 -4.57 13.97
CA ALA A 854 -32.33 -4.28 12.61
C ALA A 854 -32.21 -2.80 12.22
N ASP A 855 -32.07 -1.89 13.21
CA ASP A 855 -31.88 -0.46 13.02
C ASP A 855 -30.41 -0.04 13.02
N GLY A 856 -29.49 -1.00 13.20
CA GLY A 856 -28.06 -0.72 13.27
C GLY A 856 -27.61 -0.18 14.63
N GLU A 857 -28.46 -0.30 15.66
CA GLU A 857 -28.13 0.03 17.05
C GLU A 857 -27.54 -1.18 17.76
N TYR A 858 -26.65 -0.94 18.72
CA TYR A 858 -26.07 -2.04 19.49
C TYR A 858 -27.13 -2.70 20.39
N ASP A 859 -27.36 -4.00 20.23
CA ASP A 859 -28.43 -4.76 20.92
C ASP A 859 -28.01 -5.30 22.30
N GLY A 860 -26.81 -4.96 22.74
CA GLY A 860 -26.22 -5.45 23.98
C GLY A 860 -25.62 -6.86 23.87
N SER A 861 -25.62 -7.49 22.70
CA SER A 861 -25.03 -8.82 22.53
C SER A 861 -23.54 -8.76 22.15
N LEU A 862 -22.84 -9.86 22.42
CA LEU A 862 -21.44 -10.07 22.05
C LEU A 862 -21.33 -11.24 21.08
N VAL A 863 -20.84 -10.99 19.87
CA VAL A 863 -20.67 -11.98 18.80
C VAL A 863 -19.21 -12.41 18.72
N LEU A 864 -18.97 -13.71 18.78
CA LEU A 864 -17.63 -14.31 18.86
C LEU A 864 -17.37 -15.21 17.66
N LEU A 865 -16.18 -15.07 17.07
CA LEU A 865 -15.62 -15.91 15.99
C LEU A 865 -16.46 -15.96 14.71
N SER A 866 -17.29 -14.94 14.45
CA SER A 866 -18.25 -14.96 13.31
C SER A 866 -17.58 -14.94 11.92
N GLY A 867 -16.37 -14.37 11.81
CA GLY A 867 -15.66 -14.21 10.55
C GLY A 867 -14.48 -15.15 10.33
N ILE A 868 -14.17 -16.07 11.26
CA ILE A 868 -12.99 -16.94 11.13
C ILE A 868 -13.15 -17.97 10.01
N PRO A 869 -12.08 -18.33 9.27
CA PRO A 869 -12.15 -19.39 8.27
C PRO A 869 -12.27 -20.75 8.93
N ARG A 870 -12.96 -21.69 8.27
CA ARG A 870 -13.21 -23.04 8.81
C ARG A 870 -11.94 -23.81 9.16
N ARG A 871 -10.90 -23.63 8.34
CA ARG A 871 -9.58 -24.25 8.54
C ARG A 871 -8.92 -23.87 9.86
N TRP A 872 -9.34 -22.80 10.54
CA TRP A 872 -8.82 -22.47 11.87
C TRP A 872 -9.40 -23.37 12.98
N LEU A 873 -10.45 -24.12 12.68
CA LEU A 873 -11.02 -25.13 13.58
C LEU A 873 -10.74 -26.56 13.10
N GLU A 874 -9.78 -26.81 12.20
CA GLU A 874 -9.28 -28.18 11.96
C GLU A 874 -8.77 -28.82 13.26
N ASP A 875 -8.75 -30.15 13.31
CA ASP A 875 -8.35 -30.88 14.51
C ASP A 875 -6.96 -30.45 15.01
N GLY A 876 -6.82 -30.29 16.32
CA GLY A 876 -5.57 -29.89 16.97
C GLY A 876 -5.26 -28.40 16.94
N LYS A 877 -6.03 -27.58 16.19
CA LYS A 877 -5.82 -26.13 16.15
C LYS A 877 -6.44 -25.41 17.35
N GLU A 878 -5.87 -24.25 17.65
CA GLU A 878 -6.25 -23.40 18.77
C GLU A 878 -6.35 -21.94 18.35
N ILE A 879 -7.36 -21.26 18.89
CA ILE A 879 -7.50 -19.81 18.82
C ILE A 879 -7.46 -19.29 20.26
N ALA A 880 -6.61 -18.30 20.52
CA ALA A 880 -6.55 -17.60 21.80
C ALA A 880 -6.68 -16.09 21.56
N ILE A 881 -7.47 -15.45 22.42
CA ILE A 881 -7.70 -14.01 22.45
C ILE A 881 -7.57 -13.61 23.92
N GLU A 882 -6.75 -12.60 24.21
CA GLU A 882 -6.52 -12.15 25.58
C GLU A 882 -6.73 -10.65 25.68
N ASN A 883 -7.45 -10.22 26.71
CA ASN A 883 -7.73 -8.83 27.04
C ASN A 883 -8.33 -8.02 25.87
N ALA A 884 -9.22 -8.61 25.08
CA ALA A 884 -9.92 -7.94 23.98
C ALA A 884 -10.93 -6.93 24.55
N PRO A 885 -10.74 -5.61 24.37
CA PRO A 885 -11.74 -4.61 24.77
C PRO A 885 -13.07 -4.78 24.05
N THR A 886 -14.15 -4.61 24.80
CA THR A 886 -15.53 -4.59 24.31
C THR A 886 -16.33 -3.51 25.03
N HIS A 887 -17.55 -3.22 24.57
CA HIS A 887 -18.48 -2.34 25.31
C HIS A 887 -18.85 -2.85 26.71
N PHE A 888 -18.55 -4.13 27.00
CA PHE A 888 -18.86 -4.83 28.25
C PHE A 888 -17.59 -5.11 29.08
N GLY A 889 -16.50 -4.40 28.80
CA GLY A 889 -15.19 -4.63 29.39
C GLY A 889 -14.34 -5.65 28.62
N PRO A 890 -13.07 -5.84 29.01
CA PRO A 890 -12.19 -6.76 28.30
C PRO A 890 -12.62 -8.22 28.49
N ILE A 891 -12.46 -9.02 27.44
CA ILE A 891 -12.70 -10.46 27.48
C ILE A 891 -11.45 -11.25 27.10
N SER A 892 -11.39 -12.51 27.54
CA SER A 892 -10.39 -13.47 27.05
C SER A 892 -11.08 -14.76 26.62
N LEU A 893 -10.66 -15.33 25.49
CA LEU A 893 -11.25 -16.53 24.92
C LEU A 893 -10.17 -17.51 24.47
N THR A 894 -10.39 -18.80 24.70
CA THR A 894 -9.62 -19.88 24.09
C THR A 894 -10.56 -20.89 23.46
N ALA A 895 -10.42 -21.17 22.18
CA ALA A 895 -11.13 -22.24 21.47
C ALA A 895 -10.13 -23.31 21.03
N LYS A 896 -10.27 -24.52 21.56
CA LYS A 896 -9.45 -25.69 21.19
C LYS A 896 -10.29 -26.64 20.35
N SER A 897 -9.84 -26.90 19.13
CA SER A 897 -10.50 -27.84 18.23
C SER A 897 -10.02 -29.27 18.50
N ARG A 898 -10.96 -30.18 18.77
CA ARG A 898 -10.72 -31.62 18.96
C ARG A 898 -11.67 -32.41 18.06
N LEU A 899 -11.73 -32.07 16.78
CA LEU A 899 -12.65 -32.68 15.82
C LEU A 899 -12.38 -34.17 15.57
N ALA A 900 -11.18 -34.69 15.84
CA ALA A 900 -10.94 -36.14 15.89
C ALA A 900 -11.79 -36.82 16.99
N LYS A 901 -12.16 -36.08 18.03
CA LYS A 901 -13.13 -36.47 19.08
C LYS A 901 -14.50 -35.83 18.87
N LYS A 902 -14.78 -35.30 17.68
CA LYS A 902 -16.02 -34.63 17.29
C LYS A 902 -16.46 -33.52 18.24
N ARG A 903 -15.52 -32.73 18.78
CA ARG A 903 -15.86 -31.65 19.69
C ARG A 903 -14.96 -30.43 19.58
N VAL A 904 -15.49 -29.27 19.94
CA VAL A 904 -14.75 -28.02 20.16
C VAL A 904 -14.99 -27.54 21.58
N GLU A 905 -13.91 -27.19 22.28
CA GLU A 905 -13.93 -26.72 23.67
C GLU A 905 -13.60 -25.22 23.69
N VAL A 906 -14.50 -24.39 24.20
CA VAL A 906 -14.29 -22.93 24.33
C VAL A 906 -14.30 -22.55 25.80
N LYS A 907 -13.32 -21.75 26.22
CA LYS A 907 -13.29 -21.07 27.51
C LYS A 907 -13.39 -19.57 27.25
N LEU A 908 -14.28 -18.90 27.94
CA LEU A 908 -14.51 -17.47 27.85
C LEU A 908 -14.47 -16.87 29.26
N GLN A 909 -13.67 -15.82 29.43
CA GLN A 909 -13.59 -15.00 30.62
C GLN A 909 -14.12 -13.61 30.29
N LEU A 910 -15.05 -13.14 31.10
CA LEU A 910 -15.61 -11.80 31.04
C LEU A 910 -15.09 -10.98 32.22
N SER A 911 -14.97 -9.67 32.04
CA SER A 911 -14.64 -8.78 33.16
C SER A 911 -15.84 -8.56 34.07
N ASP A 912 -15.57 -8.46 35.37
CA ASP A 912 -16.54 -8.06 36.39
C ASP A 912 -16.91 -6.55 36.26
N PRO A 913 -17.97 -6.05 36.94
CA PRO A 913 -18.39 -4.65 36.88
C PRO A 913 -17.23 -3.65 37.11
N PRO A 914 -17.30 -2.42 36.56
CA PRO A 914 -18.52 -1.63 36.34
C PRO A 914 -19.16 -1.79 34.95
N TYR A 915 -18.61 -2.62 34.08
CA TYR A 915 -18.97 -2.61 32.66
C TYR A 915 -20.39 -3.09 32.32
N GLY A 916 -21.00 -3.94 33.17
CA GLY A 916 -22.23 -4.65 32.84
C GLY A 916 -21.98 -5.69 31.73
N GLY A 917 -22.22 -6.97 32.01
CA GLY A 917 -21.99 -8.03 31.02
C GLY A 917 -22.88 -7.90 29.77
N PRO A 918 -22.54 -8.58 28.66
CA PRO A 918 -23.39 -8.60 27.49
C PRO A 918 -24.74 -9.27 27.81
N SER A 919 -25.83 -8.78 27.23
CA SER A 919 -27.17 -9.35 27.40
C SER A 919 -27.25 -10.79 26.87
N ARG A 920 -26.43 -11.09 25.85
CA ARG A 920 -26.35 -12.39 25.19
C ARG A 920 -24.99 -12.56 24.52
N ILE A 921 -24.47 -13.77 24.52
CA ILE A 921 -23.29 -14.17 23.75
C ILE A 921 -23.75 -15.02 22.57
N VAL A 922 -23.25 -14.71 21.37
CA VAL A 922 -23.48 -15.47 20.13
C VAL A 922 -22.14 -16.01 19.64
N LEU A 923 -21.90 -17.30 19.86
CA LEU A 923 -20.66 -17.99 19.52
C LEU A 923 -20.81 -18.72 18.18
N HIS A 924 -19.93 -18.40 17.23
CA HIS A 924 -19.83 -19.10 15.95
C HIS A 924 -18.68 -20.11 15.99
N LEU A 925 -18.94 -21.32 15.50
CA LEU A 925 -17.97 -22.40 15.37
C LEU A 925 -18.05 -22.98 13.94
N PRO A 926 -17.51 -22.27 12.95
CA PRO A 926 -17.49 -22.75 11.57
C PRO A 926 -16.46 -23.87 11.43
N VAL A 927 -16.90 -25.12 11.56
CA VAL A 927 -16.03 -26.30 11.36
C VAL A 927 -15.88 -26.64 9.87
N PRO A 928 -14.85 -27.42 9.48
CA PRO A 928 -14.73 -27.98 8.14
C PRO A 928 -15.99 -28.72 7.67
N ASP A 929 -16.22 -28.75 6.36
CA ASP A 929 -17.43 -29.31 5.78
C ASP A 929 -17.63 -30.79 6.12
N GLY A 930 -18.90 -31.20 6.23
CA GLY A 930 -19.30 -32.56 6.61
C GLY A 930 -19.61 -32.74 8.10
N LEU A 931 -19.19 -31.80 8.96
CA LEU A 931 -19.46 -31.81 10.40
C LEU A 931 -20.64 -30.90 10.74
N LYS A 932 -21.53 -31.37 11.63
CA LYS A 932 -22.76 -30.65 11.99
C LYS A 932 -22.92 -30.61 13.49
N LEU A 933 -23.03 -29.42 14.06
CA LEU A 933 -23.30 -29.23 15.48
C LEU A 933 -24.52 -30.07 15.92
N GLN A 934 -24.28 -31.08 16.77
CA GLN A 934 -25.28 -32.00 17.30
C GLN A 934 -25.84 -31.51 18.64
N SER A 935 -24.94 -31.08 19.52
CA SER A 935 -25.29 -30.57 20.85
C SER A 935 -24.26 -29.55 21.32
N ALA A 936 -24.66 -28.73 22.28
CA ALA A 936 -23.76 -27.81 22.96
C ALA A 936 -24.13 -27.72 24.44
N GLU A 937 -23.13 -27.54 25.29
CA GLU A 937 -23.28 -27.33 26.72
C GLU A 937 -22.51 -26.07 27.14
N VAL A 938 -23.10 -25.27 28.02
CA VAL A 938 -22.45 -24.12 28.67
C VAL A 938 -22.43 -24.38 30.16
N ASN A 939 -21.23 -24.43 30.76
CA ASN A 939 -21.02 -24.79 32.16
C ASN A 939 -21.73 -26.09 32.56
N GLY A 940 -21.73 -27.08 31.65
CA GLY A 940 -22.38 -28.38 31.83
C GLY A 940 -23.90 -28.39 31.65
N LYS A 941 -24.52 -27.25 31.30
CA LYS A 941 -25.96 -27.16 31.01
C LYS A 941 -26.20 -27.21 29.50
N PRO A 942 -27.09 -28.07 28.99
CA PRO A 942 -27.43 -28.10 27.57
C PRO A 942 -27.98 -26.76 27.07
N VAL A 943 -27.55 -26.33 25.88
CA VAL A 943 -28.08 -25.15 25.17
C VAL A 943 -28.49 -25.52 23.76
N LYS A 944 -29.60 -24.95 23.29
CA LYS A 944 -30.10 -25.20 21.95
C LYS A 944 -29.29 -24.39 20.92
N PRO A 945 -28.77 -25.03 19.85
CA PRO A 945 -28.15 -24.29 18.75
C PRO A 945 -29.13 -23.31 18.11
N LEU A 946 -28.66 -22.11 17.79
CA LEU A 946 -29.44 -21.09 17.08
C LEU A 946 -29.51 -21.39 15.57
N ALA A 947 -28.39 -21.86 15.01
CA ALA A 947 -28.24 -22.26 13.62
C ALA A 947 -27.08 -23.26 13.48
N LYS A 948 -26.75 -23.66 12.24
CA LYS A 948 -25.61 -24.54 11.97
C LYS A 948 -24.31 -23.90 12.48
N GLY A 949 -23.71 -24.51 13.51
CA GLY A 949 -22.46 -24.02 14.10
C GLY A 949 -22.60 -22.70 14.86
N VAL A 950 -23.81 -22.30 15.29
CA VAL A 950 -24.03 -21.07 16.06
C VAL A 950 -24.77 -21.39 17.35
N ILE A 951 -24.21 -20.94 18.47
CA ILE A 951 -24.73 -21.17 19.82
C ILE A 951 -24.98 -19.81 20.46
N ALA A 952 -26.15 -19.60 21.04
CA ALA A 952 -26.47 -18.38 21.77
C ALA A 952 -26.80 -18.71 23.24
N PHE A 953 -26.22 -17.96 24.17
CA PHE A 953 -26.40 -18.17 25.62
C PHE A 953 -26.24 -16.86 26.39
N PRO A 954 -26.84 -16.73 27.58
CA PRO A 954 -26.70 -15.53 28.41
C PRO A 954 -25.31 -15.48 29.08
N ALA A 955 -24.88 -14.28 29.49
CA ALA A 955 -23.62 -14.06 30.19
C ALA A 955 -23.76 -14.14 31.71
N ASP A 956 -24.28 -15.27 32.21
CA ASP A 956 -24.65 -15.45 33.63
C ASP A 956 -23.46 -15.64 34.60
N SER A 957 -22.23 -15.67 34.07
CA SER A 957 -21.03 -15.88 34.87
C SER A 957 -19.82 -15.21 34.22
N ALA A 958 -18.89 -14.74 35.06
CA ALA A 958 -17.59 -14.23 34.63
C ALA A 958 -16.75 -15.31 33.91
N SER A 959 -17.01 -16.60 34.19
CA SER A 959 -16.31 -17.73 33.54
C SER A 959 -17.28 -18.69 32.88
N LEU A 960 -17.11 -18.87 31.56
CA LEU A 960 -17.99 -19.66 30.73
C LEU A 960 -17.16 -20.73 30.00
N LYS A 961 -17.55 -22.00 30.17
CA LYS A 961 -16.99 -23.14 29.45
C LYS A 961 -18.05 -23.69 28.51
N VAL A 962 -17.80 -23.61 27.21
CA VAL A 962 -18.66 -24.17 26.17
C VAL A 962 -18.03 -25.46 25.63
N VAL A 963 -18.83 -26.51 25.51
CA VAL A 963 -18.44 -27.75 24.82
C VAL A 963 -19.45 -28.01 23.72
N ALA A 964 -19.00 -28.00 22.46
CA ALA A 964 -19.82 -28.22 21.28
C ALA A 964 -19.46 -29.55 20.63
N ALA A 965 -20.43 -30.43 20.39
CA ALA A 965 -20.25 -31.73 19.74
C ALA A 965 -20.75 -31.71 18.29
N PHE A 966 -20.03 -32.35 17.36
CA PHE A 966 -20.22 -32.24 15.91
C PHE A 966 -20.43 -33.57 15.17
#